data_AF-A0A096LV00-F1
#
_entry.id   AF-A0A096LV00-F1
#
_cell.length_a   1.000
_cell.length_b   1.000
_cell.length_c   1.000
_cell.angle_alpha   90.00
_cell.angle_beta   90.00
_cell.angle_gamma   90.00
#
_symmetry.space_group_name_H-M   'P 1'
#
loop_
_entity.id
_entity.type
_entity.pdbx_description
1 polymer ?
#
loop_
_entity_poly.entity_id
_entity_poly.type
_entity_poly.pdbx_seq_one_letter_code
_entity_poly.pdbx_strand_id
1 'polypeptide(L)'
;YLDPETEHNVSYGALKAKCNTNTHTGLHILPVSGQAQDSVGGILDPSVSVFLPKNIAKKRGLIDEELYQALNKSPKCYLDPDTQQPTTYASLKTKCKSDPSTGLLLLPKPKQSTIRGLRNEVSVIELVEAKLLSKSDADQLNAGKLTTQDIEDRLRPYLGGSTCIAGVYDEASNKVLSIYQAMKNGLLRPGTTLELLEAQAASGFMIDPINNLFLTVAEAYNKRLFGPEFKEKLLSAEKAVTGYKMPVTGEIISLFQAIENSLVEKGHGIRLLEAQIASGGIIDPQHSHRIDVNIAYGRGYFNEEMNKILTDESDDTKGFFDPNTEENLTYLELKKRCISDEKTGLILLPIIDKKKQESSKKNTVRKRRVIIVDPETGKEMTIREAYDKKYIDYNTYLELLEQECEWEEITITAPDGSMRFVINDRSTGRQYDINDLLEKQVIDQSVVEQYRSQAITINQFADIICNQATHKCSSSSVVAEKCSDSLKQESHVSITLSPPLEPVGEVEPVGAIFDTEALEKISITEALNRGLVDSITAQRLLEAQACTGGIVNPTDGKRVSIQEASQMGLIANDMVTKLKPAQKAYFGFEDLKTKKKLSAALAIKEMWLPYEAGQRFLEFQVATGGLYDPEKGCRRSIEDALTMDWLDQRMAQKLQDVKNHTKNLTCPKSKLRVSYNEILDNCLVEEGTGVKMLQASSISSRGISSPYNVASAPGSKTGSRSGSQRGSRRSSFDLGSSLTQYNLTTFTSFSST
;
A
#
# COMPACT_ATOMS: atom_id res chain seq x y z
N TYR A 1 -63.31 -30.40 -9.93
CA TYR A 1 -62.55 -30.36 -11.19
C TYR A 1 -63.46 -30.90 -12.27
N LEU A 2 -63.23 -30.54 -13.52
CA LEU A 2 -63.90 -31.22 -14.63
C LEU A 2 -63.29 -32.62 -14.75
N ASP A 3 -64.13 -33.65 -14.62
CA ASP A 3 -63.75 -35.02 -14.92
C ASP A 3 -63.75 -35.21 -16.45
N PRO A 4 -62.62 -35.59 -17.08
CA PRO A 4 -62.55 -35.72 -18.53
C PRO A 4 -63.32 -36.94 -19.06
N GLU A 5 -63.69 -37.91 -18.21
CA GLU A 5 -64.47 -39.09 -18.62
C GLU A 5 -65.99 -38.89 -18.49
N THR A 6 -66.43 -38.04 -17.55
CA THR A 6 -67.87 -37.81 -17.29
C THR A 6 -68.35 -36.40 -17.56
N GLU A 7 -67.45 -35.47 -17.90
CA GLU A 7 -67.71 -34.03 -18.08
C GLU A 7 -68.39 -33.34 -16.87
N HIS A 8 -68.39 -34.00 -15.70
CA HIS A 8 -69.03 -33.49 -14.49
C HIS A 8 -68.03 -32.81 -13.56
N ASN A 9 -68.50 -31.81 -12.82
CA ASN A 9 -67.73 -31.17 -11.76
C ASN A 9 -67.64 -32.09 -10.53
N VAL A 10 -66.56 -32.87 -10.44
CA VAL A 10 -66.29 -33.78 -9.32
C VAL A 10 -65.61 -33.08 -8.15
N SER A 11 -65.94 -33.54 -6.94
CA SER A 11 -65.33 -33.11 -5.67
C SER A 11 -63.87 -33.55 -5.55
N TYR A 12 -63.09 -32.86 -4.71
CA TYR A 12 -61.66 -33.16 -4.54
C TYR A 12 -61.41 -34.61 -4.04
N GLY A 13 -62.30 -35.15 -3.19
CA GLY A 13 -62.24 -36.56 -2.78
C GLY A 13 -62.59 -37.55 -3.90
N ALA A 14 -63.55 -37.21 -4.77
CA ALA A 14 -63.89 -38.06 -5.92
C ALA A 14 -62.76 -38.14 -6.96
N LEU A 15 -61.95 -37.08 -7.12
CA LEU A 15 -60.72 -37.14 -7.93
C LEU A 15 -59.70 -38.10 -7.36
N LYS A 16 -59.45 -38.08 -6.04
CA LYS A 16 -58.52 -39.03 -5.40
C LYS A 16 -58.95 -40.48 -5.61
N ALA A 17 -60.26 -40.75 -5.60
CA ALA A 17 -60.79 -42.09 -5.81
C ALA A 17 -60.67 -42.59 -7.28
N LYS A 18 -60.67 -41.68 -8.26
CA LYS A 18 -60.53 -42.01 -9.70
C LYS A 18 -59.08 -41.97 -10.18
N CYS A 19 -58.34 -40.93 -9.79
CA CYS A 19 -56.93 -40.79 -10.08
C CYS A 19 -56.13 -41.66 -9.12
N ASN A 20 -55.67 -42.83 -9.60
CA ASN A 20 -54.71 -43.69 -8.90
C ASN A 20 -53.30 -43.06 -8.88
N THR A 21 -53.21 -41.78 -8.51
CA THR A 21 -52.01 -40.95 -8.54
C THR A 21 -51.08 -41.34 -7.40
N ASN A 22 -50.29 -42.36 -7.66
CA ASN A 22 -49.15 -42.79 -6.84
C ASN A 22 -47.97 -41.80 -6.90
N THR A 23 -48.26 -40.51 -7.13
CA THR A 23 -47.31 -39.40 -7.12
C THR A 23 -47.35 -38.75 -5.74
N HIS A 24 -46.17 -38.56 -5.11
CA HIS A 24 -46.05 -37.93 -3.79
C HIS A 24 -46.79 -36.58 -3.68
N THR A 25 -46.93 -35.85 -4.78
CA THR A 25 -47.65 -34.57 -4.84
C THR A 25 -49.14 -34.69 -4.53
N GLY A 26 -49.84 -35.74 -4.96
CA GLY A 26 -51.29 -35.88 -4.74
C GLY A 26 -51.65 -36.04 -3.26
N LEU A 27 -50.90 -36.90 -2.55
CA LEU A 27 -51.09 -37.19 -1.12
C LEU A 27 -50.83 -35.97 -0.21
N HIS A 28 -49.93 -35.07 -0.59
CA HIS A 28 -49.64 -33.86 0.20
C HIS A 28 -50.65 -32.73 0.00
N ILE A 29 -51.29 -32.61 -1.18
CA ILE A 29 -52.23 -31.51 -1.47
C ILE A 29 -53.59 -31.71 -0.79
N LEU A 30 -54.02 -32.96 -0.61
CA LEU A 30 -55.33 -33.30 -0.04
C LEU A 30 -55.52 -32.79 1.41
N PRO A 31 -54.59 -33.03 2.36
CA PRO A 31 -54.72 -32.50 3.72
C PRO A 31 -54.58 -30.98 3.79
N VAL A 32 -53.77 -30.37 2.91
CA VAL A 32 -53.63 -28.90 2.79
C VAL A 32 -54.99 -28.28 2.44
N SER A 33 -55.55 -28.63 1.27
CA SER A 33 -56.80 -28.04 0.79
C SER A 33 -57.97 -28.32 1.74
N GLY A 34 -58.08 -29.54 2.24
CA GLY A 34 -59.12 -29.92 3.20
C GLY A 34 -59.04 -29.15 4.52
N GLN A 35 -57.84 -28.86 5.03
CA GLN A 35 -57.66 -28.11 6.28
C GLN A 35 -58.02 -26.63 6.12
N ALA A 36 -57.69 -26.01 4.97
CA ALA A 36 -58.14 -24.64 4.68
C ALA A 36 -59.68 -24.55 4.63
N GLN A 37 -60.33 -25.47 3.91
CA GLN A 37 -61.79 -25.50 3.80
C GLN A 37 -62.47 -25.71 5.17
N ASP A 38 -62.03 -26.73 5.93
CA ASP A 38 -62.56 -27.04 7.26
C ASP A 38 -62.49 -25.81 8.20
N SER A 39 -61.40 -25.03 8.12
CA SER A 39 -61.23 -23.81 8.92
C SER A 39 -62.19 -22.65 8.60
N VAL A 40 -62.87 -22.68 7.44
CA VAL A 40 -63.83 -21.64 7.00
C VAL A 40 -65.29 -22.11 7.09
N GLY A 41 -65.54 -23.35 7.50
CA GLY A 41 -66.89 -23.83 7.84
C GLY A 41 -67.21 -25.29 7.45
N GLY A 42 -66.35 -25.96 6.69
CA GLY A 42 -66.56 -27.34 6.27
C GLY A 42 -65.88 -27.67 4.95
N ILE A 43 -66.32 -28.72 4.25
CA ILE A 43 -65.81 -29.06 2.91
C ILE A 43 -66.75 -28.50 1.85
N LEU A 44 -66.20 -27.89 0.80
CA LEU A 44 -66.98 -27.37 -0.32
C LEU A 44 -67.59 -28.51 -1.15
N ASP A 45 -68.91 -28.48 -1.33
CA ASP A 45 -69.64 -29.29 -2.32
C ASP A 45 -69.71 -28.51 -3.65
N PRO A 46 -68.95 -28.87 -4.70
CA PRO A 46 -68.90 -28.09 -5.94
C PRO A 46 -70.20 -28.12 -6.74
N SER A 47 -71.09 -29.09 -6.47
CA SER A 47 -72.36 -29.25 -7.20
C SER A 47 -73.39 -28.19 -6.81
N VAL A 48 -73.33 -27.74 -5.55
CA VAL A 48 -74.23 -26.73 -4.97
C VAL A 48 -73.52 -25.45 -4.53
N SER A 49 -72.18 -25.40 -4.61
CA SER A 49 -71.33 -24.29 -4.18
C SER A 49 -71.52 -23.89 -2.70
N VAL A 50 -71.71 -24.87 -1.82
CA VAL A 50 -71.94 -24.67 -0.38
C VAL A 50 -70.93 -25.47 0.45
N PHE A 51 -70.46 -24.91 1.56
CA PHE A 51 -69.65 -25.62 2.54
C PHE A 51 -70.50 -26.51 3.45
N LEU A 52 -70.14 -27.78 3.56
CA LEU A 52 -70.83 -28.78 4.39
C LEU A 52 -69.95 -29.25 5.54
N PRO A 53 -70.48 -29.36 6.77
CA PRO A 53 -69.76 -29.97 7.90
C PRO A 53 -69.14 -31.33 7.55
N LYS A 54 -67.92 -31.61 8.03
CA LYS A 54 -67.13 -32.81 7.65
C LYS A 54 -67.90 -34.14 7.72
N ASN A 55 -68.75 -34.31 8.73
CA ASN A 55 -69.59 -35.49 8.90
C ASN A 55 -70.66 -35.64 7.81
N ILE A 56 -71.22 -34.53 7.30
CA ILE A 56 -72.16 -34.51 6.16
C ILE A 56 -71.39 -34.69 4.85
N ALA A 57 -70.25 -34.02 4.69
CA ALA A 57 -69.39 -34.16 3.51
C ALA A 57 -68.94 -35.61 3.30
N LYS A 58 -68.53 -36.31 4.36
CA LYS A 58 -68.24 -37.75 4.36
C LYS A 58 -69.46 -38.59 3.97
N LYS A 59 -70.64 -38.33 4.54
CA LYS A 59 -71.89 -39.04 4.18
C LYS A 59 -72.29 -38.87 2.71
N ARG A 60 -71.89 -37.76 2.07
CA ARG A 60 -72.10 -37.49 0.63
C ARG A 60 -70.94 -37.96 -0.27
N GLY A 61 -69.90 -38.59 0.27
CA GLY A 61 -68.73 -39.02 -0.51
C GLY A 61 -67.87 -37.87 -1.06
N LEU A 62 -67.96 -36.66 -0.50
CA LEU A 62 -67.12 -35.53 -0.90
C LEU A 62 -65.67 -35.67 -0.41
N ILE A 63 -65.46 -36.45 0.66
CA ILE A 63 -64.18 -36.87 1.23
C ILE A 63 -64.27 -38.35 1.62
N ASP A 64 -63.14 -39.06 1.57
CA ASP A 64 -63.04 -40.45 1.97
C ASP A 64 -62.77 -40.61 3.48
N GLU A 65 -62.79 -41.86 3.96
CA GLU A 65 -62.53 -42.19 5.37
C GLU A 65 -61.12 -41.76 5.80
N GLU A 66 -60.12 -41.95 4.93
CA GLU A 66 -58.72 -41.63 5.21
C GLU A 66 -58.51 -40.12 5.39
N LEU A 67 -59.03 -39.29 4.47
CA LEU A 67 -58.94 -37.83 4.57
C LEU A 67 -59.77 -37.30 5.74
N TYR A 68 -60.94 -37.89 6.03
CA TYR A 68 -61.72 -37.54 7.23
C TYR A 68 -60.91 -37.78 8.52
N GLN A 69 -60.24 -38.93 8.63
CA GLN A 69 -59.36 -39.23 9.77
C GLN A 69 -58.12 -38.34 9.80
N ALA A 70 -57.50 -38.05 8.64
CA ALA A 70 -56.36 -37.16 8.54
C ALA A 70 -56.72 -35.74 9.00
N LEU A 71 -57.83 -35.16 8.53
CA LEU A 71 -58.27 -33.82 8.93
C LEU A 71 -58.57 -33.72 10.43
N ASN A 72 -59.12 -34.77 11.05
CA ASN A 72 -59.34 -34.80 12.50
C ASN A 72 -58.06 -34.91 13.33
N LYS A 73 -56.93 -35.31 12.74
CA LYS A 73 -55.59 -35.27 13.37
C LYS A 73 -54.90 -33.91 13.27
N SER A 74 -55.51 -32.91 12.62
CA SER A 74 -54.98 -31.55 12.44
C SER A 74 -53.51 -31.50 11.97
N PRO A 75 -53.16 -32.12 10.83
CA PRO A 75 -51.78 -32.24 10.36
C PRO A 75 -51.15 -30.88 10.08
N LYS A 76 -49.83 -30.79 10.30
CA LYS A 76 -49.05 -29.57 10.10
C LYS A 76 -48.67 -29.37 8.64
N CYS A 77 -49.66 -29.01 7.82
CA CYS A 77 -49.57 -28.96 6.37
C CYS A 77 -49.10 -27.61 5.78
N TYR A 78 -48.85 -26.62 6.63
CA TYR A 78 -48.42 -25.28 6.24
C TYR A 78 -47.07 -24.94 6.85
N LEU A 79 -46.35 -23.98 6.27
CA LEU A 79 -45.19 -23.37 6.91
C LEU A 79 -45.61 -22.03 7.52
N ASP A 80 -45.12 -21.78 8.73
CA ASP A 80 -45.33 -20.54 9.45
C ASP A 80 -44.38 -19.45 8.90
N PRO A 81 -44.88 -18.32 8.33
CA PRO A 81 -44.00 -17.36 7.67
C PRO A 81 -42.97 -16.68 8.57
N ASP A 82 -43.20 -16.63 9.89
CA ASP A 82 -42.26 -16.01 10.84
C ASP A 82 -41.10 -16.96 11.20
N THR A 83 -41.35 -18.27 11.22
CA THR A 83 -40.44 -19.28 11.80
C THR A 83 -40.01 -20.39 10.84
N GLN A 84 -40.63 -20.47 9.65
CA GLN A 84 -40.50 -21.56 8.67
C GLN A 84 -40.78 -22.96 9.25
N GLN A 85 -41.48 -23.05 10.39
CA GLN A 85 -41.83 -24.31 11.04
C GLN A 85 -43.18 -24.87 10.53
N PRO A 86 -43.34 -26.21 10.48
CA PRO A 86 -44.63 -26.84 10.17
C PRO A 86 -45.74 -26.46 11.16
N THR A 87 -46.84 -25.94 10.62
CA THR A 87 -48.00 -25.39 11.33
C THR A 87 -49.33 -25.78 10.66
N THR A 88 -50.45 -25.42 11.26
CA THR A 88 -51.80 -25.65 10.71
C THR A 88 -52.40 -24.35 10.17
N TYR A 89 -53.32 -24.45 9.21
CA TYR A 89 -54.05 -23.27 8.70
C TYR A 89 -54.86 -22.57 9.80
N ALA A 90 -55.40 -23.31 10.75
CA ALA A 90 -56.11 -22.74 11.90
C ALA A 90 -55.16 -21.89 12.77
N SER A 91 -53.94 -22.37 13.03
CA SER A 91 -52.90 -21.62 13.74
C SER A 91 -52.50 -20.34 13.00
N LEU A 92 -52.34 -20.39 11.68
CA LEU A 92 -52.10 -19.20 10.86
C LEU A 92 -53.27 -18.22 10.94
N LYS A 93 -54.52 -18.71 10.83
CA LYS A 93 -55.73 -17.89 10.94
C LYS A 93 -55.84 -17.20 12.31
N THR A 94 -55.37 -17.81 13.40
CA THR A 94 -55.32 -17.15 14.72
C THR A 94 -54.25 -16.05 14.84
N LYS A 95 -53.24 -16.02 13.96
CA LYS A 95 -52.27 -14.91 13.87
C LYS A 95 -52.81 -13.72 13.05
N CYS A 96 -53.80 -13.94 12.20
CA CYS A 96 -54.37 -12.90 11.34
C CYS A 96 -55.13 -11.83 12.15
N LYS A 97 -55.09 -10.58 11.65
CA LYS A 97 -55.91 -9.46 12.15
C LYS A 97 -57.00 -9.14 11.13
N SER A 98 -58.20 -8.82 11.61
CA SER A 98 -59.27 -8.32 10.74
C SER A 98 -59.02 -6.85 10.39
N ASP A 99 -59.04 -6.51 9.11
CA ASP A 99 -59.11 -5.12 8.65
C ASP A 99 -60.51 -4.54 8.96
N PRO A 100 -60.63 -3.47 9.77
CA PRO A 100 -61.92 -2.87 10.11
C PRO A 100 -62.70 -2.33 8.90
N SER A 101 -62.03 -2.03 7.79
CA SER A 101 -62.63 -1.41 6.60
C SER A 101 -63.13 -2.40 5.56
N THR A 102 -62.43 -3.53 5.38
CA THR A 102 -62.78 -4.57 4.39
C THR A 102 -63.28 -5.88 5.00
N GLY A 103 -63.09 -6.10 6.30
CA GLY A 103 -63.37 -7.37 6.99
C GLY A 103 -62.40 -8.50 6.63
N LEU A 104 -61.37 -8.25 5.82
CA LEU A 104 -60.40 -9.26 5.41
C LEU A 104 -59.48 -9.67 6.57
N LEU A 105 -59.19 -10.97 6.65
CA LEU A 105 -58.20 -11.52 7.58
C LEU A 105 -56.79 -11.37 7.00
N LEU A 106 -56.05 -10.38 7.50
CA LEU A 106 -54.68 -10.08 7.09
C LEU A 106 -53.69 -10.81 8.00
N LEU A 107 -52.90 -11.72 7.43
CA LEU A 107 -51.75 -12.28 8.14
C LEU A 107 -50.67 -11.18 8.27
N PRO A 108 -50.13 -10.89 9.47
CA PRO A 108 -49.07 -9.91 9.62
C PRO A 108 -47.87 -10.29 8.76
N LYS A 109 -47.27 -9.31 8.06
CA LYS A 109 -45.93 -9.52 7.47
C LYS A 109 -44.98 -9.88 8.61
N PRO A 110 -44.08 -10.88 8.44
CA PRO A 110 -43.06 -11.17 9.44
C PRO A 110 -42.30 -9.91 9.83
N LYS A 111 -42.17 -9.69 11.14
CA LYS A 111 -41.25 -8.68 11.67
C LYS A 111 -39.83 -9.18 11.39
N GLN A 112 -39.30 -8.83 10.22
CA GLN A 112 -37.87 -8.88 9.97
C GLN A 112 -37.22 -7.84 10.89
N SER A 113 -36.77 -8.28 12.06
CA SER A 113 -35.91 -7.49 12.92
C SER A 113 -34.64 -7.18 12.13
N THR A 114 -34.42 -5.90 11.87
CA THR A 114 -33.25 -5.37 11.20
C THR A 114 -32.36 -4.61 12.18
N ILE A 115 -31.09 -4.56 11.86
CA ILE A 115 -30.01 -3.95 12.66
C ILE A 115 -29.19 -3.06 11.73
N ARG A 116 -28.65 -1.94 12.23
CA ARG A 116 -27.92 -1.02 11.37
C ARG A 116 -26.55 -1.58 10.96
N GLY A 117 -26.31 -1.72 9.64
CA GLY A 117 -25.02 -2.08 9.05
C GLY A 117 -24.21 -0.86 8.59
N LEU A 118 -23.23 -1.13 7.71
CA LEU A 118 -22.24 -0.16 7.24
C LEU A 118 -22.86 0.92 6.33
N ARG A 119 -23.85 0.55 5.52
CA ARG A 119 -24.61 1.46 4.64
C ARG A 119 -26.11 1.19 4.69
N ASN A 120 -26.50 -0.08 4.73
CA ASN A 120 -27.88 -0.53 4.75
C ASN A 120 -28.24 -1.23 6.08
N GLU A 121 -29.53 -1.50 6.29
CA GLU A 121 -30.00 -2.37 7.37
C GLU A 121 -29.73 -3.85 7.05
N VAL A 122 -29.30 -4.61 8.06
CA VAL A 122 -28.97 -6.04 7.98
C VAL A 122 -30.07 -6.83 8.68
N SER A 123 -30.55 -7.93 8.08
CA SER A 123 -31.55 -8.78 8.72
C SER A 123 -30.92 -9.71 9.77
N VAL A 124 -31.66 -10.03 10.84
CA VAL A 124 -31.19 -10.99 11.85
C VAL A 124 -31.01 -12.40 11.28
N ILE A 125 -31.76 -12.78 10.24
CA ILE A 125 -31.59 -14.05 9.52
C ILE A 125 -30.20 -14.09 8.89
N GLU A 126 -29.82 -13.02 8.19
CA GLU A 126 -28.52 -12.88 7.54
C GLU A 126 -27.37 -12.95 8.56
N LEU A 127 -27.50 -12.31 9.73
CA LEU A 127 -26.49 -12.42 10.80
C LEU A 127 -26.35 -13.85 11.36
N VAL A 128 -27.41 -14.67 11.31
CA VAL A 128 -27.34 -16.10 11.67
C VAL A 128 -26.71 -16.93 10.55
N GLU A 129 -26.97 -16.61 9.28
CA GLU A 129 -26.35 -17.27 8.12
C GLU A 129 -24.84 -16.94 8.01
N ALA A 130 -24.46 -15.71 8.32
CA ALA A 130 -23.07 -15.28 8.51
C ALA A 130 -22.42 -15.82 9.79
N LYS A 131 -23.15 -16.60 10.62
CA LYS A 131 -22.71 -17.18 11.91
C LYS A 131 -22.28 -16.18 12.98
N LEU A 132 -22.62 -14.90 12.82
CA LEU A 132 -22.39 -13.83 13.81
C LEU A 132 -23.38 -13.91 14.98
N LEU A 133 -24.55 -14.53 14.76
CA LEU A 133 -25.55 -14.85 15.78
C LEU A 133 -25.88 -16.34 15.78
N SER A 134 -26.20 -16.91 16.95
CA SER A 134 -26.81 -18.23 17.02
C SER A 134 -28.32 -18.13 16.76
N LYS A 135 -28.95 -19.26 16.39
CA LYS A 135 -30.42 -19.35 16.31
C LYS A 135 -31.09 -19.00 17.65
N SER A 136 -30.44 -19.32 18.78
CA SER A 136 -30.94 -18.97 20.10
C SER A 136 -30.91 -17.46 20.38
N ASP A 137 -29.92 -16.72 19.85
CA ASP A 137 -29.90 -15.24 19.96
C ASP A 137 -31.08 -14.62 19.20
N ALA A 138 -31.37 -15.13 17.99
CA ALA A 138 -32.53 -14.70 17.20
C ALA A 138 -33.85 -15.02 17.91
N ASP A 139 -33.98 -16.21 18.51
CA ASP A 139 -35.15 -16.58 19.33
C ASP A 139 -35.30 -15.67 20.57
N GLN A 140 -34.19 -15.30 21.22
CA GLN A 140 -34.19 -14.41 22.38
C GLN A 140 -34.54 -12.96 22.03
N LEU A 141 -34.09 -12.46 20.87
CA LEU A 141 -34.50 -11.17 20.31
C LEU A 141 -36.00 -11.16 19.98
N ASN A 142 -36.49 -12.22 19.32
CA ASN A 142 -37.92 -12.38 19.01
C ASN A 142 -38.79 -12.49 20.27
N ALA A 143 -38.25 -13.07 21.35
CA ALA A 143 -38.87 -13.12 22.68
C ALA A 143 -38.74 -11.82 23.49
N GLY A 144 -38.05 -10.79 22.97
CA GLY A 144 -37.83 -9.51 23.67
C GLY A 144 -36.92 -9.59 24.89
N LYS A 145 -36.12 -10.66 25.03
CA LYS A 145 -35.14 -10.84 26.11
C LYS A 145 -33.80 -10.19 25.81
N LEU A 146 -33.47 -10.10 24.53
CA LEU A 146 -32.31 -9.41 23.98
C LEU A 146 -32.83 -8.20 23.20
N THR A 147 -32.15 -7.05 23.27
CA THR A 147 -32.51 -5.86 22.48
C THR A 147 -31.66 -5.78 21.20
N THR A 148 -32.07 -4.95 20.24
CA THR A 148 -31.25 -4.65 19.06
C THR A 148 -29.94 -3.96 19.45
N GLN A 149 -29.96 -3.10 20.48
CA GLN A 149 -28.76 -2.42 20.98
C GLN A 149 -27.73 -3.40 21.53
N ASP A 150 -28.16 -4.41 22.30
CA ASP A 150 -27.26 -5.45 22.83
C ASP A 150 -26.54 -6.21 21.69
N ILE A 151 -27.22 -6.39 20.56
CA ILE A 151 -26.63 -7.00 19.36
C ILE A 151 -25.69 -6.02 18.66
N GLU A 152 -26.10 -4.75 18.48
CA GLU A 152 -25.25 -3.71 17.86
C GLU A 152 -23.95 -3.48 18.62
N ASP A 153 -24.00 -3.49 19.96
CA ASP A 153 -22.81 -3.31 20.81
C ASP A 153 -21.92 -4.56 20.77
N ARG A 154 -22.51 -5.77 20.83
CA ARG A 154 -21.77 -7.05 20.76
C ARG A 154 -21.14 -7.30 19.37
N LEU A 155 -21.83 -6.93 18.29
CA LEU A 155 -21.36 -7.08 16.91
C LEU A 155 -20.85 -5.77 16.30
N ARG A 156 -20.49 -4.80 17.14
CA ARG A 156 -19.98 -3.48 16.71
C ARG A 156 -18.82 -3.58 15.69
N PRO A 157 -17.84 -4.50 15.82
CA PRO A 157 -16.78 -4.67 14.81
C PRO A 157 -17.25 -5.20 13.46
N TYR A 158 -18.44 -5.78 13.34
CA TYR A 158 -18.99 -6.30 12.08
C TYR A 158 -20.01 -5.35 11.43
N LEU A 159 -20.74 -4.59 12.25
CA LEU A 159 -21.90 -3.80 11.80
C LEU A 159 -21.60 -2.33 11.51
N GLY A 160 -20.93 -1.61 12.41
CA GLY A 160 -20.89 -0.14 12.36
C GLY A 160 -19.70 0.52 13.05
N GLY A 161 -18.97 -0.19 13.91
CA GLY A 161 -17.66 0.24 14.37
C GLY A 161 -16.60 0.11 13.28
N SER A 162 -15.47 0.77 13.49
CA SER A 162 -14.25 0.53 12.73
C SER A 162 -13.10 0.32 13.70
N THR A 163 -12.27 -0.69 13.43
CA THR A 163 -10.98 -0.87 14.11
C THR A 163 -9.82 -0.52 13.17
N CYS A 164 -10.08 0.27 12.12
CA CYS A 164 -9.03 0.82 11.27
C CYS A 164 -8.28 1.96 11.99
N ILE A 165 -7.11 2.33 11.47
CA ILE A 165 -6.32 3.47 11.94
C ILE A 165 -7.13 4.75 11.67
N ALA A 166 -7.65 5.36 12.74
CA ALA A 166 -8.58 6.48 12.72
C ALA A 166 -7.91 7.83 12.51
N GLY A 167 -6.66 7.97 12.97
CA GLY A 167 -5.97 9.25 13.07
C GLY A 167 -4.50 9.10 13.42
N VAL A 168 -3.89 10.24 13.69
CA VAL A 168 -2.50 10.38 14.10
C VAL A 168 -2.45 10.98 15.50
N TYR A 169 -1.57 10.44 16.35
CA TYR A 169 -1.24 11.06 17.63
C TYR A 169 0.17 11.65 17.53
N ASP A 170 0.26 12.98 17.56
CA ASP A 170 1.55 13.70 17.56
C ASP A 170 2.10 13.79 18.98
N GLU A 171 3.18 13.05 19.27
CA GLU A 171 3.82 13.08 20.59
C GLU A 171 4.43 14.45 20.91
N ALA A 172 4.90 15.19 19.90
CA ALA A 172 5.61 16.45 20.09
C ALA A 172 4.65 17.57 20.56
N SER A 173 3.39 17.54 20.11
CA SER A 173 2.36 18.49 20.55
C SER A 173 1.32 17.90 21.51
N ASN A 174 1.38 16.60 21.80
CA ASN A 174 0.40 15.84 22.60
C ASN A 174 -1.04 16.05 22.08
N LYS A 175 -1.26 15.78 20.79
CA LYS A 175 -2.54 16.01 20.12
C LYS A 175 -2.93 14.89 19.17
N VAL A 176 -4.22 14.56 19.20
CA VAL A 176 -4.89 13.77 18.17
C VAL A 176 -5.18 14.67 16.97
N LEU A 177 -4.82 14.20 15.77
CA LEU A 177 -5.03 14.85 14.48
C LEU A 177 -5.73 13.88 13.53
N SER A 178 -6.55 14.40 12.61
CA SER A 178 -6.98 13.58 11.46
C SER A 178 -5.78 13.30 10.54
N ILE A 179 -5.83 12.19 9.80
CA ILE A 179 -4.76 11.80 8.84
C ILE A 179 -4.44 12.95 7.87
N TYR A 180 -5.46 13.66 7.39
CA TYR A 180 -5.28 14.80 6.49
C TYR A 180 -4.69 16.04 7.18
N GLN A 181 -5.03 16.29 8.45
CA GLN A 181 -4.39 17.37 9.24
C GLN A 181 -2.92 17.06 9.50
N ALA A 182 -2.58 15.81 9.82
CA ALA A 182 -1.19 15.37 9.97
C ALA A 182 -0.37 15.57 8.68
N MET A 183 -0.97 15.36 7.50
CA MET A 183 -0.36 15.70 6.21
C MET A 183 -0.14 17.22 6.06
N LYS A 184 -1.15 18.06 6.36
CA LYS A 184 -1.00 19.53 6.27
C LYS A 184 0.05 20.07 7.24
N ASN A 185 0.24 19.41 8.38
CA ASN A 185 1.28 19.72 9.36
C ASN A 185 2.67 19.15 8.99
N GLY A 186 2.79 18.41 7.87
CA GLY A 186 4.06 17.83 7.42
C GLY A 186 4.51 16.58 8.20
N LEU A 187 3.65 16.00 9.03
CA LEU A 187 3.92 14.76 9.77
C LEU A 187 3.78 13.52 8.88
N LEU A 188 2.87 13.56 7.90
CA LEU A 188 2.67 12.49 6.92
C LEU A 188 2.99 12.98 5.49
N ARG A 189 3.55 12.09 4.67
CA ARG A 189 3.74 12.31 3.23
C ARG A 189 2.38 12.15 2.51
N PRO A 190 2.12 12.87 1.40
CA PRO A 190 0.85 12.77 0.68
C PRO A 190 0.50 11.37 0.16
N GLY A 191 1.51 10.54 -0.16
CA GLY A 191 1.33 9.12 -0.49
C GLY A 191 0.72 8.35 0.68
N THR A 192 1.47 8.19 1.77
CA THR A 192 1.02 7.54 3.03
C THR A 192 -0.33 8.06 3.52
N THR A 193 -0.59 9.36 3.36
CA THR A 193 -1.87 9.98 3.72
C THR A 193 -3.03 9.44 2.89
N LEU A 194 -2.87 9.35 1.57
CA LEU A 194 -3.88 8.80 0.67
C LEU A 194 -4.15 7.32 1.00
N GLU A 195 -3.10 6.54 1.24
CA GLU A 195 -3.19 5.09 1.47
C GLU A 195 -3.97 4.78 2.77
N LEU A 196 -3.69 5.52 3.85
CA LEU A 196 -4.43 5.40 5.10
C LEU A 196 -5.89 5.87 4.97
N LEU A 197 -6.16 6.92 4.18
CA LEU A 197 -7.54 7.38 3.92
C LEU A 197 -8.30 6.38 3.01
N GLU A 198 -7.66 5.77 2.02
CA GLU A 198 -8.22 4.71 1.19
C GLU A 198 -8.56 3.47 2.04
N ALA A 199 -7.68 3.10 2.98
CA ALA A 199 -7.96 2.04 3.95
C ALA A 199 -9.17 2.36 4.83
N GLN A 200 -9.36 3.61 5.28
CA GLN A 200 -10.58 4.03 5.99
C GLN A 200 -11.83 3.86 5.11
N ALA A 201 -11.81 4.42 3.90
CA ALA A 201 -12.91 4.38 2.95
C ALA A 201 -13.32 2.94 2.60
N ALA A 202 -12.34 2.06 2.35
CA ALA A 202 -12.57 0.66 1.99
C ALA A 202 -12.92 -0.23 3.19
N SER A 203 -12.53 0.15 4.42
CA SER A 203 -12.85 -0.61 5.64
C SER A 203 -14.19 -0.23 6.26
N GLY A 204 -14.89 0.79 5.75
CA GLY A 204 -16.27 1.10 6.13
C GLY A 204 -16.58 2.59 6.18
N PHE A 205 -15.74 3.41 6.82
CA PHE A 205 -16.06 4.81 7.09
C PHE A 205 -14.80 5.69 7.11
N MET A 206 -14.95 6.92 6.64
CA MET A 206 -14.01 8.00 6.95
C MET A 206 -14.18 8.39 8.42
N ILE A 207 -13.09 8.47 9.18
CA ILE A 207 -13.15 8.71 10.63
C ILE A 207 -12.65 10.11 10.95
N ASP A 208 -13.47 10.87 11.68
CA ASP A 208 -13.04 12.08 12.39
C ASP A 208 -12.67 11.68 13.83
N PRO A 209 -11.38 11.55 14.17
CA PRO A 209 -10.94 11.10 15.49
C PRO A 209 -11.12 12.19 16.58
N ILE A 210 -11.38 13.44 16.21
CA ILE A 210 -11.56 14.54 17.16
C ILE A 210 -13.02 14.59 17.63
N ASN A 211 -13.97 14.41 16.71
CA ASN A 211 -15.40 14.41 17.02
C ASN A 211 -16.00 13.00 17.19
N ASN A 212 -15.19 11.95 17.06
CA ASN A 212 -15.59 10.54 17.10
C ASN A 212 -16.75 10.22 16.12
N LEU A 213 -16.61 10.69 14.87
CA LEU A 213 -17.64 10.52 13.83
C LEU A 213 -17.18 9.54 12.76
N PHE A 214 -18.12 8.68 12.35
CA PHE A 214 -17.99 7.74 11.24
C PHE A 214 -18.86 8.24 10.09
N LEU A 215 -18.24 8.53 8.95
CA LEU A 215 -18.84 9.26 7.84
C LEU A 215 -18.65 8.52 6.51
N THR A 216 -19.58 8.69 5.57
CA THR A 216 -19.35 8.36 4.16
C THR A 216 -18.31 9.30 3.56
N VAL A 217 -17.71 8.93 2.42
CA VAL A 217 -16.72 9.78 1.74
C VAL A 217 -17.33 11.13 1.34
N ALA A 218 -18.60 11.14 0.92
CA ALA A 218 -19.32 12.37 0.57
C ALA A 218 -19.53 13.32 1.78
N GLU A 219 -19.93 12.79 2.93
CA GLU A 219 -20.11 13.57 4.17
C GLU A 219 -18.78 14.09 4.71
N ALA A 220 -17.74 13.26 4.69
CA ALA A 220 -16.39 13.63 5.09
C ALA A 220 -15.79 14.73 4.21
N TYR A 221 -16.05 14.70 2.88
CA TYR A 221 -15.69 15.78 1.97
C TYR A 221 -16.42 17.09 2.33
N ASN A 222 -17.73 17.04 2.58
CA ASN A 222 -18.52 18.20 2.96
C ASN A 222 -18.06 18.80 4.31
N LYS A 223 -17.62 17.96 5.25
CA LYS A 223 -16.99 18.37 6.53
C LYS A 223 -15.51 18.75 6.41
N ARG A 224 -14.92 18.72 5.20
CA ARG A 224 -13.50 19.04 4.92
C ARG A 224 -12.50 18.17 5.69
N LEU A 225 -12.88 16.93 5.98
CA LEU A 225 -12.00 15.95 6.65
C LEU A 225 -10.81 15.55 5.76
N PHE A 226 -10.97 15.69 4.43
CA PHE A 226 -9.91 15.60 3.43
C PHE A 226 -10.16 16.60 2.28
N GLY A 227 -9.17 16.79 1.41
CA GLY A 227 -9.21 17.77 0.30
C GLY A 227 -9.66 17.21 -1.06
N PRO A 228 -9.99 18.08 -2.03
CA PRO A 228 -10.42 17.67 -3.37
C PRO A 228 -9.41 16.77 -4.09
N GLU A 229 -8.13 16.86 -3.77
CA GLU A 229 -7.04 16.02 -4.31
C GLU A 229 -7.25 14.51 -4.11
N PHE A 230 -8.05 14.10 -3.12
CA PHE A 230 -8.30 12.69 -2.79
C PHE A 230 -9.74 12.24 -3.08
N LYS A 231 -10.67 13.14 -3.39
CA LYS A 231 -12.11 12.85 -3.45
C LYS A 231 -12.47 11.68 -4.38
N GLU A 232 -12.05 11.73 -5.64
CA GLU A 232 -12.40 10.68 -6.61
C GLU A 232 -11.74 9.33 -6.29
N LYS A 233 -10.55 9.35 -5.67
CA LYS A 233 -9.84 8.14 -5.24
C LYS A 233 -10.56 7.47 -4.06
N LEU A 234 -10.96 8.27 -3.06
CA LEU A 234 -11.70 7.76 -1.90
C LEU A 234 -13.10 7.28 -2.29
N LEU A 235 -13.77 7.93 -3.25
CA LEU A 235 -15.03 7.43 -3.83
C LEU A 235 -14.83 6.10 -4.60
N SER A 236 -13.63 5.86 -5.15
CA SER A 236 -13.30 4.57 -5.76
C SER A 236 -12.98 3.49 -4.72
N ALA A 237 -12.36 3.86 -3.59
CA ALA A 237 -12.09 2.95 -2.47
C ALA A 237 -13.37 2.60 -1.68
N GLU A 238 -14.33 3.53 -1.52
CA GLU A 238 -15.63 3.28 -0.87
C GLU A 238 -16.49 2.23 -1.60
N LYS A 239 -16.20 1.94 -2.87
CA LYS A 239 -16.79 0.80 -3.61
C LYS A 239 -16.40 -0.56 -3.05
N ALA A 240 -15.34 -0.67 -2.25
CA ALA A 240 -15.05 -1.87 -1.49
C ALA A 240 -16.09 -2.13 -0.36
N VAL A 241 -16.91 -1.13 -0.02
CA VAL A 241 -18.00 -1.21 0.96
C VAL A 241 -19.37 -1.25 0.27
N THR A 242 -19.58 -0.41 -0.75
CA THR A 242 -20.86 -0.33 -1.50
C THR A 242 -20.95 -1.30 -2.68
N GLY A 243 -19.84 -1.97 -3.02
CA GLY A 243 -19.69 -2.92 -4.12
C GLY A 243 -19.35 -2.28 -5.46
N TYR A 244 -18.72 -3.06 -6.33
CA TYR A 244 -18.36 -2.66 -7.68
C TYR A 244 -19.45 -3.06 -8.65
N LYS A 245 -19.90 -2.12 -9.49
CA LYS A 245 -20.93 -2.40 -10.50
C LYS A 245 -20.30 -2.97 -11.78
N MET A 246 -20.69 -4.18 -12.15
CA MET A 246 -20.25 -4.82 -13.39
C MET A 246 -20.76 -4.05 -14.62
N PRO A 247 -19.90 -3.67 -15.59
CA PRO A 247 -20.31 -2.89 -16.76
C PRO A 247 -21.37 -3.56 -17.65
N VAL A 248 -21.37 -4.90 -17.71
CA VAL A 248 -22.22 -5.68 -18.62
C VAL A 248 -23.55 -6.08 -17.98
N THR A 249 -23.52 -6.63 -16.76
CA THR A 249 -24.73 -7.13 -16.08
C THR A 249 -25.39 -6.08 -15.18
N GLY A 250 -24.66 -5.03 -14.78
CA GLY A 250 -25.10 -4.07 -13.77
C GLY A 250 -25.14 -4.62 -12.34
N GLU A 251 -24.69 -5.86 -12.14
CA GLU A 251 -24.62 -6.54 -10.85
C GLU A 251 -23.57 -5.91 -9.91
N ILE A 252 -23.80 -6.03 -8.60
CA ILE A 252 -22.90 -5.53 -7.57
C ILE A 252 -22.04 -6.68 -7.04
N ILE A 253 -20.72 -6.59 -7.27
CA ILE A 253 -19.73 -7.59 -6.87
C ILE A 253 -18.81 -7.06 -5.75
N SER A 254 -18.20 -7.99 -5.02
CA SER A 254 -17.24 -7.69 -3.95
C SER A 254 -15.91 -7.12 -4.47
N LEU A 255 -15.11 -6.55 -3.56
CA LEU A 255 -13.74 -6.10 -3.87
C LEU A 255 -12.88 -7.23 -4.44
N PHE A 256 -12.95 -8.42 -3.85
CA PHE A 256 -12.21 -9.60 -4.31
C PHE A 256 -12.57 -9.98 -5.75
N GLN A 257 -13.87 -10.11 -6.04
CA GLN A 257 -14.35 -10.40 -7.40
C GLN A 257 -13.98 -9.29 -8.39
N ALA A 258 -13.94 -8.03 -7.95
CA ALA A 258 -13.52 -6.90 -8.78
C ALA A 258 -12.01 -6.94 -9.13
N ILE A 259 -11.18 -7.54 -8.27
CA ILE A 259 -9.77 -7.82 -8.56
C ILE A 259 -9.65 -8.96 -9.58
N GLU A 260 -10.38 -10.07 -9.39
CA GLU A 260 -10.40 -11.20 -10.35
C GLU A 260 -10.86 -10.75 -11.75
N ASN A 261 -11.88 -9.88 -11.81
CA ASN A 261 -12.39 -9.31 -13.06
C ASN A 261 -11.57 -8.11 -13.59
N SER A 262 -10.42 -7.79 -12.97
CA SER A 262 -9.53 -6.69 -13.35
C SER A 262 -10.20 -5.30 -13.42
N LEU A 263 -11.30 -5.10 -12.67
CA LEU A 263 -11.92 -3.77 -12.47
C LEU A 263 -11.15 -2.94 -11.44
N VAL A 264 -10.39 -3.60 -10.57
CA VAL A 264 -9.49 -3.01 -9.57
C VAL A 264 -8.08 -3.54 -9.83
N GLU A 265 -7.09 -2.66 -9.84
CA GLU A 265 -5.67 -3.03 -9.98
C GLU A 265 -5.26 -3.95 -8.81
N LYS A 266 -4.50 -5.01 -9.10
CA LYS A 266 -4.28 -6.12 -8.15
C LYS A 266 -3.56 -5.66 -6.88
N GLY A 267 -2.49 -4.87 -6.97
CA GLY A 267 -1.75 -4.37 -5.81
C GLY A 267 -2.60 -3.44 -4.93
N HIS A 268 -3.29 -2.48 -5.56
CA HIS A 268 -4.24 -1.62 -4.86
C HIS A 268 -5.36 -2.41 -4.19
N GLY A 269 -5.94 -3.41 -4.88
CA GLY A 269 -7.01 -4.23 -4.34
C GLY A 269 -6.58 -5.15 -3.20
N ILE A 270 -5.39 -5.77 -3.30
CA ILE A 270 -4.74 -6.53 -2.22
C ILE A 270 -4.63 -5.69 -0.96
N ARG A 271 -4.13 -4.45 -1.09
CA ARG A 271 -4.02 -3.50 0.04
C ARG A 271 -5.36 -3.19 0.71
N LEU A 272 -6.42 -3.01 -0.07
CA LEU A 272 -7.75 -2.74 0.48
C LEU A 272 -8.36 -3.99 1.16
N LEU A 273 -8.14 -5.20 0.63
CA LEU A 273 -8.55 -6.46 1.27
C LEU A 273 -7.83 -6.66 2.60
N GLU A 274 -6.52 -6.44 2.64
CA GLU A 274 -5.70 -6.57 3.85
C GLU A 274 -6.18 -5.61 4.95
N ALA A 275 -6.49 -4.36 4.59
CA ALA A 275 -7.09 -3.39 5.50
C ALA A 275 -8.48 -3.82 6.02
N GLN A 276 -9.34 -4.43 5.19
CA GLN A 276 -10.64 -4.96 5.63
C GLN A 276 -10.48 -6.09 6.65
N ILE A 277 -9.66 -7.11 6.33
CA ILE A 277 -9.39 -8.25 7.22
C ILE A 277 -8.85 -7.75 8.57
N ALA A 278 -7.81 -6.93 8.54
CA ALA A 278 -7.19 -6.38 9.73
C ALA A 278 -8.12 -5.43 10.52
N SER A 279 -9.16 -4.86 9.89
CA SER A 279 -10.13 -3.96 10.54
C SER A 279 -11.41 -4.65 11.03
N GLY A 280 -11.56 -5.97 10.83
CA GLY A 280 -12.62 -6.79 11.42
C GLY A 280 -13.12 -7.95 10.56
N GLY A 281 -12.87 -7.94 9.24
CA GLY A 281 -13.33 -8.98 8.33
C GLY A 281 -13.62 -8.45 6.91
N ILE A 282 -13.82 -9.37 5.97
CA ILE A 282 -14.17 -9.06 4.57
C ILE A 282 -15.54 -8.40 4.54
N ILE A 283 -15.74 -7.36 3.72
CA ILE A 283 -17.06 -6.72 3.59
C ILE A 283 -17.93 -7.44 2.55
N ASP A 284 -19.14 -7.80 2.96
CA ASP A 284 -20.23 -8.18 2.07
C ASP A 284 -20.94 -6.90 1.58
N PRO A 285 -20.83 -6.52 0.29
CA PRO A 285 -21.46 -5.30 -0.22
C PRO A 285 -22.98 -5.44 -0.44
N GLN A 286 -23.49 -6.66 -0.55
CA GLN A 286 -24.93 -6.92 -0.75
C GLN A 286 -25.67 -6.81 0.59
N HIS A 287 -25.09 -7.39 1.64
CA HIS A 287 -25.65 -7.44 2.99
C HIS A 287 -25.08 -6.38 3.95
N SER A 288 -24.16 -5.53 3.48
CA SER A 288 -23.68 -4.31 4.15
C SER A 288 -23.09 -4.49 5.56
N HIS A 289 -22.38 -5.61 5.79
CA HIS A 289 -21.66 -5.87 7.04
C HIS A 289 -20.37 -6.66 6.77
N ARG A 290 -19.50 -6.77 7.77
CA ARG A 290 -18.29 -7.60 7.68
C ARG A 290 -18.64 -9.06 7.97
N ILE A 291 -17.93 -9.98 7.31
CA ILE A 291 -18.04 -11.43 7.51
C ILE A 291 -16.66 -12.03 7.77
N ASP A 292 -16.63 -13.15 8.50
CA ASP A 292 -15.42 -13.92 8.71
C ASP A 292 -14.88 -14.52 7.42
N VAL A 293 -13.56 -14.70 7.34
CA VAL A 293 -12.84 -15.31 6.20
C VAL A 293 -13.47 -16.66 5.79
N ASN A 294 -13.88 -17.49 6.76
CA ASN A 294 -14.52 -18.78 6.51
C ASN A 294 -15.89 -18.67 5.80
N ILE A 295 -16.64 -17.58 6.03
CA ILE A 295 -17.90 -17.30 5.35
C ILE A 295 -17.64 -16.67 3.98
N ALA A 296 -16.62 -15.80 3.88
CA ALA A 296 -16.19 -15.20 2.63
C ALA A 296 -15.78 -16.24 1.57
N TYR A 297 -15.13 -17.34 1.98
CA TYR A 297 -14.90 -18.50 1.10
C TYR A 297 -16.21 -19.11 0.58
N GLY A 298 -17.19 -19.35 1.45
CA GLY A 298 -18.48 -19.92 1.07
C GLY A 298 -19.32 -19.03 0.15
N ARG A 299 -19.10 -17.70 0.19
CA ARG A 299 -19.78 -16.70 -0.66
C ARG A 299 -19.00 -16.30 -1.91
N GLY A 300 -17.77 -16.79 -2.08
CA GLY A 300 -16.90 -16.37 -3.20
C GLY A 300 -16.42 -14.93 -3.12
N TYR A 301 -16.36 -14.35 -1.91
CA TYR A 301 -15.79 -13.02 -1.65
C TYR A 301 -14.32 -13.08 -1.19
N PHE A 302 -13.75 -14.28 -1.13
CA PHE A 302 -12.35 -14.54 -0.85
C PHE A 302 -12.00 -15.97 -1.32
N ASN A 303 -10.73 -16.27 -1.58
CA ASN A 303 -10.28 -17.62 -1.96
C ASN A 303 -8.94 -17.99 -1.29
N GLU A 304 -8.59 -19.29 -1.30
CA GLU A 304 -7.39 -19.79 -0.61
C GLU A 304 -6.09 -19.24 -1.22
N GLU A 305 -6.08 -18.95 -2.52
CA GLU A 305 -4.94 -18.37 -3.23
C GLU A 305 -4.65 -16.94 -2.75
N MET A 306 -5.67 -16.10 -2.63
CA MET A 306 -5.55 -14.75 -2.08
C MET A 306 -5.18 -14.78 -0.60
N ASN A 307 -5.68 -15.76 0.16
CA ASN A 307 -5.24 -15.94 1.54
C ASN A 307 -3.74 -16.26 1.63
N LYS A 308 -3.23 -17.16 0.76
CA LYS A 308 -1.79 -17.46 0.68
C LYS A 308 -0.97 -16.22 0.33
N ILE A 309 -1.43 -15.41 -0.62
CA ILE A 309 -0.81 -14.12 -0.96
C ILE A 309 -0.78 -13.21 0.27
N LEU A 310 -1.91 -12.98 0.95
CA LEU A 310 -1.98 -12.08 2.11
C LEU A 310 -1.26 -12.59 3.38
N THR A 311 -0.96 -13.89 3.47
CA THR A 311 -0.16 -14.47 4.56
C THR A 311 1.34 -14.57 4.23
N ASP A 312 1.75 -14.29 2.99
CA ASP A 312 3.15 -14.27 2.60
C ASP A 312 3.81 -12.93 3.02
N GLU A 313 4.94 -13.02 3.72
CA GLU A 313 5.69 -11.86 4.23
C GLU A 313 6.57 -11.19 3.15
N SER A 314 6.36 -11.54 1.88
CA SER A 314 7.02 -10.93 0.72
C SER A 314 6.70 -9.44 0.58
N ASP A 315 7.52 -8.72 -0.20
CA ASP A 315 7.40 -7.25 -0.34
C ASP A 315 6.11 -6.83 -1.07
N ASP A 316 5.51 -7.74 -1.84
CA ASP A 316 4.30 -7.51 -2.65
C ASP A 316 3.03 -7.24 -1.81
N THR A 317 3.02 -7.60 -0.52
CA THR A 317 1.90 -7.34 0.41
C THR A 317 2.07 -6.08 1.26
N LYS A 318 3.26 -5.47 1.27
CA LYS A 318 3.63 -4.37 2.18
C LYS A 318 3.19 -3.00 1.64
N GLY A 319 1.87 -2.86 1.47
CA GLY A 319 1.24 -1.72 0.81
C GLY A 319 1.13 -0.42 1.63
N PHE A 320 1.64 -0.38 2.87
CA PHE A 320 1.61 0.77 3.77
C PHE A 320 3.01 1.16 4.24
N PHE A 321 3.19 2.41 4.69
CA PHE A 321 4.49 2.96 5.09
C PHE A 321 4.45 3.50 6.52
N ASP A 322 5.38 3.08 7.38
CA ASP A 322 5.53 3.66 8.73
C ASP A 322 6.33 4.97 8.65
N PRO A 323 5.72 6.14 8.94
CA PRO A 323 6.40 7.43 8.97
C PRO A 323 7.47 7.54 10.07
N ASN A 324 7.49 6.63 11.04
CA ASN A 324 8.56 6.57 12.04
C ASN A 324 9.77 5.81 11.50
N THR A 325 9.66 4.52 11.19
CA THR A 325 10.85 3.71 10.80
C THR A 325 11.26 3.86 9.33
N GLU A 326 10.44 4.50 8.51
CA GLU A 326 10.58 4.54 7.04
C GLU A 326 10.70 3.14 6.43
N GLU A 327 9.82 2.25 6.86
CA GLU A 327 9.65 0.87 6.39
C GLU A 327 8.31 0.69 5.67
N ASN A 328 8.31 -0.15 4.64
CA ASN A 328 7.07 -0.70 4.09
C ASN A 328 6.59 -1.82 5.00
N LEU A 329 5.30 -1.83 5.31
CA LEU A 329 4.63 -2.77 6.21
C LEU A 329 3.28 -3.18 5.63
N THR A 330 2.79 -4.31 6.09
CA THR A 330 1.36 -4.67 6.00
C THR A 330 0.53 -3.73 6.90
N TYR A 331 -0.76 -3.57 6.61
CA TYR A 331 -1.69 -2.83 7.46
C TYR A 331 -1.75 -3.41 8.87
N LEU A 332 -1.72 -4.75 8.99
CA LEU A 332 -1.74 -5.42 10.29
C LEU A 332 -0.49 -5.11 11.12
N GLU A 333 0.70 -5.06 10.51
CA GLU A 333 1.94 -4.63 11.18
C GLU A 333 1.89 -3.16 11.60
N LEU A 334 1.45 -2.26 10.72
CA LEU A 334 1.32 -0.84 11.05
C LEU A 334 0.29 -0.62 12.17
N LYS A 335 -0.83 -1.34 12.14
CA LYS A 335 -1.87 -1.32 13.18
C LYS A 335 -1.35 -1.83 14.53
N LYS A 336 -0.46 -2.84 14.56
CA LYS A 336 0.22 -3.30 15.80
C LYS A 336 1.13 -2.23 16.42
N ARG A 337 1.61 -1.25 15.65
CA ARG A 337 2.41 -0.10 16.13
C ARG A 337 1.55 1.09 16.58
N CYS A 338 0.23 1.02 16.45
CA CYS A 338 -0.69 2.08 16.86
C CYS A 338 -1.10 1.95 18.34
N ILE A 339 -1.58 3.06 18.91
CA ILE A 339 -2.13 3.14 20.28
C ILE A 339 -3.65 3.32 20.23
N SER A 340 -4.36 2.89 21.29
CA SER A 340 -5.78 3.19 21.45
C SER A 340 -5.98 4.44 22.30
N ASP A 341 -6.78 5.39 21.84
CA ASP A 341 -7.20 6.53 22.66
C ASP A 341 -8.17 6.09 23.76
N GLU A 342 -7.83 6.39 25.01
CA GLU A 342 -8.60 5.99 26.20
C GLU A 342 -10.04 6.54 26.20
N LYS A 343 -10.29 7.68 25.53
CA LYS A 343 -11.60 8.35 25.54
C LYS A 343 -12.56 7.82 24.48
N THR A 344 -12.06 7.56 23.27
CA THR A 344 -12.89 7.17 22.12
C THR A 344 -12.77 5.68 21.77
N GLY A 345 -11.72 5.00 22.23
CA GLY A 345 -11.35 3.65 21.80
C GLY A 345 -10.79 3.57 20.37
N LEU A 346 -10.54 4.72 19.72
CA LEU A 346 -10.02 4.79 18.36
C LEU A 346 -8.53 4.46 18.30
N ILE A 347 -8.11 3.82 17.22
CA ILE A 347 -6.72 3.43 16.99
C ILE A 347 -6.00 4.57 16.27
N LEU A 348 -4.92 5.07 16.87
CA LEU A 348 -4.15 6.22 16.41
C LEU A 348 -2.68 5.82 16.15
N LEU A 349 -2.14 6.25 15.02
CA LEU A 349 -0.73 6.06 14.69
C LEU A 349 0.13 7.12 15.44
N PRO A 350 1.01 6.73 16.38
CA PRO A 350 1.90 7.68 17.05
C PRO A 350 2.96 8.20 16.08
N ILE A 351 3.25 9.50 16.14
CA ILE A 351 4.40 10.14 15.48
C ILE A 351 5.35 10.62 16.56
N ILE A 352 6.50 9.97 16.64
CA ILE A 352 7.50 10.21 17.68
C ILE A 352 8.24 11.52 17.36
N ASP A 353 8.39 12.40 18.37
CA ASP A 353 9.16 13.65 18.24
C ASP A 353 10.57 13.37 17.71
N LYS A 354 10.97 14.07 16.65
CA LYS A 354 12.31 13.94 16.05
C LYS A 354 13.44 14.19 17.06
N LYS A 355 13.22 15.01 18.09
CA LYS A 355 14.18 15.21 19.19
C LYS A 355 14.39 13.97 20.07
N LYS A 356 13.38 13.09 20.18
CA LYS A 356 13.50 11.75 20.79
C LYS A 356 13.95 10.68 19.80
N GLN A 357 13.71 10.87 18.50
CA GLN A 357 14.27 9.99 17.48
C GLN A 357 15.79 10.16 17.36
N GLU A 358 16.34 11.36 17.56
CA GLU A 358 17.80 11.58 17.54
C GLU A 358 18.56 10.83 18.63
N SER A 359 17.93 10.54 19.78
CA SER A 359 18.50 9.71 20.86
C SER A 359 18.26 8.21 20.70
N SER A 360 17.50 7.76 19.68
CA SER A 360 17.16 6.35 19.46
C SER A 360 17.49 5.81 18.06
N LYS A 361 17.78 6.68 17.07
CA LYS A 361 17.99 6.30 15.65
C LYS A 361 19.36 6.69 15.08
N LYS A 362 20.44 6.52 15.84
CA LYS A 362 21.81 6.58 15.28
C LYS A 362 22.47 5.23 15.00
N ASN A 363 21.85 4.11 15.40
CA ASN A 363 22.41 2.77 15.19
C ASN A 363 21.75 1.95 14.05
N THR A 364 20.82 2.53 13.28
CA THR A 364 20.20 1.86 12.12
C THR A 364 20.45 2.58 10.79
N VAL A 365 21.73 2.92 10.53
CA VAL A 365 22.18 2.99 9.14
C VAL A 365 21.99 1.59 8.55
N ARG A 366 21.05 1.45 7.59
CA ARG A 366 20.78 0.18 6.88
C ARG A 366 22.06 -0.35 6.20
N LYS A 367 22.87 -1.12 6.93
CA LYS A 367 23.92 -1.97 6.36
C LYS A 367 23.24 -3.22 5.76
N ARG A 368 23.73 -3.65 4.60
CA ARG A 368 23.27 -4.88 3.95
C ARG A 368 23.84 -6.06 4.73
N ARG A 369 23.02 -7.03 5.15
CA ARG A 369 23.51 -8.33 5.64
C ARG A 369 24.22 -9.00 4.47
N VAL A 370 25.54 -9.16 4.56
CA VAL A 370 26.29 -9.96 3.59
C VAL A 370 25.99 -11.43 3.91
N ILE A 371 25.49 -12.17 2.94
CA ILE A 371 25.22 -13.61 3.06
C ILE A 371 26.13 -14.28 2.04
N ILE A 372 27.08 -15.09 2.52
CA ILE A 372 27.90 -15.94 1.66
C ILE A 372 27.19 -17.28 1.53
N VAL A 373 27.03 -17.74 0.29
CA VAL A 373 26.35 -18.99 -0.03
C VAL A 373 27.34 -19.90 -0.74
N ASP A 374 27.43 -21.13 -0.28
CA ASP A 374 28.26 -22.17 -0.89
C ASP A 374 27.75 -22.48 -2.31
N PRO A 375 28.56 -22.30 -3.38
CA PRO A 375 28.11 -22.44 -4.76
C PRO A 375 27.67 -23.86 -5.15
N GLU A 376 28.13 -24.88 -4.44
CA GLU A 376 27.86 -26.30 -4.74
C GLU A 376 26.64 -26.83 -3.99
N THR A 377 26.35 -26.27 -2.81
CA THR A 377 25.26 -26.76 -1.93
C THR A 377 24.09 -25.79 -1.76
N GLY A 378 24.24 -24.52 -2.17
CA GLY A 378 23.20 -23.49 -2.05
C GLY A 378 22.85 -23.09 -0.62
N LYS A 379 23.71 -23.43 0.36
CA LYS A 379 23.51 -23.14 1.79
C LYS A 379 24.33 -21.93 2.23
N GLU A 380 23.80 -21.17 3.20
CA GLU A 380 24.57 -20.11 3.87
C GLU A 380 25.82 -20.71 4.55
N MET A 381 26.94 -19.99 4.46
CA MET A 381 28.22 -20.35 5.06
C MET A 381 28.89 -19.10 5.65
N THR A 382 29.75 -19.26 6.65
CA THR A 382 30.43 -18.14 7.33
C THR A 382 31.57 -17.55 6.50
N ILE A 383 31.97 -16.30 6.79
CA ILE A 383 33.15 -15.65 6.18
C ILE A 383 34.40 -16.52 6.33
N ARG A 384 34.57 -17.16 7.48
CA ARG A 384 35.71 -18.03 7.75
C ARG A 384 35.69 -19.30 6.92
N GLU A 385 34.55 -19.99 6.83
CA GLU A 385 34.42 -21.17 5.97
C GLU A 385 34.62 -20.81 4.48
N ALA A 386 34.20 -19.61 4.06
CA ALA A 386 34.40 -19.13 2.69
C ALA A 386 35.88 -18.89 2.38
N TYR A 387 36.66 -18.38 3.35
CA TYR A 387 38.10 -18.23 3.23
C TYR A 387 38.83 -19.57 3.28
N ASP A 388 38.46 -20.45 4.20
CA ASP A 388 39.07 -21.79 4.35
C ASP A 388 38.80 -22.66 3.09
N LYS A 389 37.63 -22.51 2.45
CA LYS A 389 37.32 -23.10 1.12
C LYS A 389 37.92 -22.33 -0.07
N LYS A 390 38.59 -21.19 0.16
CA LYS A 390 39.18 -20.30 -0.86
C LYS A 390 38.17 -19.70 -1.86
N TYR A 391 36.91 -19.57 -1.47
CA TYR A 391 35.90 -18.82 -2.24
C TYR A 391 36.08 -17.30 -2.11
N ILE A 392 36.74 -16.84 -1.04
CA ILE A 392 37.21 -15.45 -0.89
C ILE A 392 38.72 -15.43 -0.62
N ASP A 393 39.39 -14.36 -1.03
CA ASP A 393 40.82 -14.16 -0.74
C ASP A 393 41.05 -13.55 0.64
N TYR A 394 42.31 -13.42 1.08
CA TYR A 394 42.63 -12.94 2.42
C TYR A 394 42.25 -11.46 2.64
N ASN A 395 42.27 -10.64 1.58
CA ASN A 395 41.86 -9.24 1.69
C ASN A 395 40.34 -9.11 1.81
N THR A 396 39.57 -9.82 0.97
CA THR A 396 38.11 -9.89 1.10
C THR A 396 37.67 -10.50 2.44
N TYR A 397 38.40 -11.51 2.93
CA TYR A 397 38.18 -12.08 4.27
C TYR A 397 38.29 -11.01 5.37
N LEU A 398 39.34 -10.18 5.34
CA LEU A 398 39.53 -9.08 6.30
C LEU A 398 38.46 -7.99 6.16
N GLU A 399 38.16 -7.55 4.93
CA GLU A 399 37.14 -6.52 4.66
C GLU A 399 35.72 -6.93 5.10
N LEU A 400 35.38 -8.22 4.94
CA LEU A 400 34.10 -8.75 5.39
C LEU A 400 34.09 -8.97 6.92
N LEU A 401 35.21 -9.37 7.53
CA LEU A 401 35.33 -9.47 9.00
C LEU A 401 35.09 -8.12 9.67
N GLU A 402 35.68 -7.04 9.13
CA GLU A 402 35.51 -5.67 9.63
C GLU A 402 34.06 -5.18 9.52
N GLN A 403 33.26 -5.78 8.64
CA GLN A 403 31.84 -5.48 8.49
C GLN A 403 30.92 -6.28 9.44
N GLU A 404 31.37 -7.42 9.99
CA GLU A 404 30.62 -8.28 10.92
C GLU A 404 30.69 -7.85 12.41
N CYS A 405 31.51 -6.85 12.77
CA CYS A 405 31.63 -6.35 14.15
C CYS A 405 30.38 -5.58 14.62
N GLU A 406 29.32 -6.31 14.97
CA GLU A 406 28.12 -5.79 15.63
C GLU A 406 28.20 -6.00 17.15
N TRP A 407 28.57 -4.94 17.88
CA TRP A 407 28.47 -4.87 19.34
C TRP A 407 27.01 -4.65 19.76
N GLU A 408 26.49 -5.51 20.64
CA GLU A 408 25.10 -5.51 21.08
C GLU A 408 25.02 -5.31 22.61
N GLU A 409 24.21 -4.37 23.08
CA GLU A 409 23.93 -4.21 24.51
C GLU A 409 22.74 -5.07 24.93
N ILE A 410 22.98 -6.05 25.79
CA ILE A 410 21.98 -6.98 26.31
C ILE A 410 21.76 -6.68 27.79
N THR A 411 20.52 -6.34 28.16
CA THR A 411 20.12 -6.26 29.56
C THR A 411 19.57 -7.61 30.00
N ILE A 412 20.24 -8.28 30.95
CA ILE A 412 19.81 -9.58 31.47
C ILE A 412 19.12 -9.37 32.81
N THR A 413 17.84 -9.72 32.90
CA THR A 413 17.11 -9.83 34.17
C THR A 413 17.45 -11.17 34.83
N ALA A 414 18.02 -11.14 36.03
CA ALA A 414 18.21 -12.34 36.84
C ALA A 414 16.89 -12.76 37.54
N PRO A 415 16.75 -14.02 38.00
CA PRO A 415 15.51 -14.51 38.62
C PRO A 415 15.09 -13.80 39.93
N ASP A 416 16.00 -13.01 40.51
CA ASP A 416 15.76 -12.17 41.69
C ASP A 416 15.23 -10.75 41.34
N GLY A 417 15.09 -10.44 40.04
CA GLY A 417 14.67 -9.13 39.54
C GLY A 417 15.79 -8.11 39.37
N SER A 418 17.05 -8.48 39.63
CA SER A 418 18.20 -7.61 39.36
C SER A 418 18.51 -7.54 37.86
N MET A 419 18.91 -6.36 37.38
CA MET A 419 19.20 -6.08 35.97
C MET A 419 20.71 -5.88 35.81
N ARG A 420 21.36 -6.73 35.01
CA ARG A 420 22.79 -6.56 34.64
C ARG A 420 22.93 -6.19 33.17
N PHE A 421 23.88 -5.30 32.88
CA PHE A 421 24.13 -4.77 31.54
C PHE A 421 25.38 -5.44 30.96
N VAL A 422 25.20 -6.15 29.85
CA VAL A 422 26.23 -6.96 29.21
C VAL A 422 26.43 -6.48 27.78
N ILE A 423 27.67 -6.16 27.42
CA ILE A 423 28.04 -5.90 26.02
C ILE A 423 28.45 -7.23 25.41
N ASN A 424 27.76 -7.63 24.34
CA ASN A 424 27.98 -8.85 23.60
C ASN A 424 28.64 -8.55 22.25
N ASP A 425 29.78 -9.16 22.00
CA ASP A 425 30.40 -9.21 20.68
C ASP A 425 29.75 -10.34 19.87
N ARG A 426 28.88 -9.99 18.91
CA ARG A 426 28.19 -10.99 18.07
C ARG A 426 29.15 -11.76 17.15
N SER A 427 30.35 -11.23 16.88
CA SER A 427 31.35 -11.85 16.01
C SER A 427 32.23 -12.87 16.74
N THR A 428 32.57 -12.63 18.02
CA THR A 428 33.40 -13.55 18.82
C THR A 428 32.64 -14.32 19.90
N GLY A 429 31.37 -14.02 20.13
CA GLY A 429 30.54 -14.60 21.19
C GLY A 429 30.96 -14.19 22.60
N ARG A 430 31.81 -13.17 22.73
CA ARG A 430 32.33 -12.70 24.03
C ARG A 430 31.34 -11.74 24.69
N GLN A 431 31.05 -12.01 25.95
CA GLN A 431 30.17 -11.21 26.79
C GLN A 431 30.98 -10.48 27.85
N TYR A 432 30.73 -9.19 28.00
CA TYR A 432 31.39 -8.29 28.92
C TYR A 432 30.34 -7.63 29.83
N ASP A 433 30.19 -8.12 31.07
CA ASP A 433 29.34 -7.46 32.06
C ASP A 433 30.00 -6.17 32.54
N ILE A 434 29.27 -5.06 32.44
CA ILE A 434 29.80 -3.72 32.77
C ILE A 434 30.13 -3.62 34.27
N ASN A 435 29.40 -4.31 35.14
CA ASN A 435 29.67 -4.31 36.58
C ASN A 435 30.95 -5.11 36.89
N ASP A 436 31.14 -6.28 36.29
CA ASP A 436 32.38 -7.07 36.39
C ASP A 436 33.60 -6.25 35.93
N LEU A 437 33.47 -5.46 34.85
CA LEU A 437 34.55 -4.63 34.33
C LEU A 437 34.92 -3.47 35.26
N LEU A 438 33.94 -2.91 35.98
CA LEU A 438 34.15 -1.91 37.03
C LEU A 438 34.82 -2.54 38.27
N GLU A 439 34.32 -3.68 38.75
CA GLU A 439 34.89 -4.40 39.90
C GLU A 439 36.35 -4.83 39.64
N LYS A 440 36.65 -5.29 38.43
CA LYS A 440 38.01 -5.70 38.01
C LYS A 440 38.91 -4.51 37.61
N GLN A 441 38.42 -3.28 37.76
CA GLN A 441 39.08 -2.03 37.35
C GLN A 441 39.66 -2.12 35.93
N VAL A 442 38.89 -2.70 35.01
CA VAL A 442 39.23 -2.73 33.57
C VAL A 442 38.81 -1.42 32.92
N ILE A 443 37.64 -0.90 33.31
CA ILE A 443 37.11 0.42 32.93
C ILE A 443 36.89 1.28 34.17
N ASP A 444 37.01 2.60 34.03
CA ASP A 444 36.65 3.54 35.08
C ASP A 444 35.15 3.90 35.04
N GLN A 445 34.60 4.23 36.21
CA GLN A 445 33.24 4.74 36.37
C GLN A 445 32.96 5.97 35.48
N SER A 446 33.98 6.81 35.25
CA SER A 446 33.92 7.97 34.35
C SER A 446 33.68 7.59 32.88
N VAL A 447 34.21 6.46 32.42
CA VAL A 447 34.01 5.95 31.04
C VAL A 447 32.59 5.39 30.91
N VAL A 448 32.10 4.69 31.94
CA VAL A 448 30.70 4.21 31.99
C VAL A 448 29.73 5.40 32.04
N GLU A 449 30.06 6.48 32.75
CA GLU A 449 29.28 7.70 32.76
C GLU A 449 29.34 8.47 31.43
N GLN A 450 30.49 8.48 30.74
CA GLN A 450 30.60 9.00 29.37
C GLN A 450 29.76 8.17 28.37
N TYR A 451 29.73 6.85 28.50
CA TYR A 451 28.87 5.98 27.70
C TYR A 451 27.38 6.24 28.00
N ARG A 452 26.99 6.24 29.28
CA ARG A 452 25.60 6.52 29.72
C ARG A 452 25.11 7.93 29.39
N SER A 453 26.01 8.92 29.35
CA SER A 453 25.71 10.28 28.89
C SER A 453 25.85 10.48 27.37
N GLN A 454 26.12 9.41 26.62
CA GLN A 454 26.26 9.40 25.15
C GLN A 454 27.40 10.26 24.61
N ALA A 455 28.42 10.55 25.43
CA ALA A 455 29.64 11.25 25.02
C ALA A 455 30.57 10.37 24.17
N ILE A 456 30.44 9.04 24.26
CA ILE A 456 31.15 8.03 23.45
C ILE A 456 30.17 6.99 22.89
N THR A 457 30.46 6.42 21.72
CA THR A 457 29.60 5.41 21.08
C THR A 457 29.85 4.00 21.62
N ILE A 458 28.95 3.04 21.38
CA ILE A 458 29.13 1.64 21.80
C ILE A 458 30.39 1.01 21.20
N ASN A 459 30.74 1.32 19.94
CA ASN A 459 31.98 0.83 19.32
C ASN A 459 33.21 1.44 20.00
N GLN A 460 33.21 2.75 20.29
CA GLN A 460 34.30 3.40 21.02
C GLN A 460 34.43 2.86 22.45
N PHE A 461 33.31 2.57 23.12
CA PHE A 461 33.29 1.99 24.45
C PHE A 461 33.81 0.55 24.44
N ALA A 462 33.42 -0.25 23.45
CA ALA A 462 33.94 -1.60 23.24
C ALA A 462 35.43 -1.61 22.84
N ASP A 463 35.90 -0.65 22.05
CA ASP A 463 37.33 -0.47 21.75
C ASP A 463 38.12 -0.15 23.04
N ILE A 464 37.57 0.68 23.94
CA ILE A 464 38.19 0.97 25.23
C ILE A 464 38.27 -0.32 26.08
N ILE A 465 37.18 -1.09 26.16
CA ILE A 465 37.13 -2.39 26.86
C ILE A 465 38.16 -3.37 26.28
N CYS A 466 38.22 -3.52 24.96
CA CYS A 466 39.14 -4.44 24.28
C CYS A 466 40.61 -4.03 24.44
N ASN A 467 40.94 -2.74 24.31
CA ASN A 467 42.30 -2.25 24.49
C ASN A 467 42.75 -2.34 25.96
N GLN A 468 41.89 -2.05 26.92
CA GLN A 468 42.22 -2.17 28.35
C GLN A 468 42.32 -3.64 28.80
N ALA A 469 41.54 -4.55 28.19
CA ALA A 469 41.65 -5.99 28.42
C ALA A 469 42.96 -6.58 27.85
N THR A 470 43.44 -6.14 26.69
CA THR A 470 44.72 -6.62 26.13
C THR A 470 45.93 -6.11 26.91
N HIS A 471 45.92 -4.87 27.39
CA HIS A 471 47.02 -4.30 28.18
C HIS A 471 47.26 -5.00 29.54
N LYS A 472 46.26 -5.66 30.14
CA LYS A 472 46.45 -6.50 31.35
C LYS A 472 46.96 -7.92 31.06
N CYS A 473 47.00 -8.36 29.80
CA CYS A 473 47.49 -9.69 29.41
C CYS A 473 49.01 -9.73 29.17
N SER A 474 49.68 -8.57 29.11
CA SER A 474 51.14 -8.48 28.95
C SER A 474 51.94 -8.59 30.26
N SER A 475 51.28 -8.75 31.41
CA SER A 475 51.91 -8.81 32.74
C SER A 475 51.87 -10.21 33.36
N SER A 476 52.28 -11.23 32.61
CA SER A 476 52.73 -12.52 33.15
C SER A 476 53.83 -13.14 32.27
N SER A 477 54.99 -13.38 32.87
CA SER A 477 56.13 -14.15 32.33
C SER A 477 55.72 -15.60 32.01
N VAL A 478 56.42 -16.43 31.21
CA VAL A 478 57.83 -16.57 30.80
C VAL A 478 57.82 -17.27 29.39
N VAL A 479 58.82 -17.32 28.51
CA VAL A 479 60.29 -17.06 28.53
C VAL A 479 60.69 -16.38 27.19
N ALA A 480 61.95 -15.96 27.03
CA ALA A 480 62.54 -15.60 25.74
C ALA A 480 63.78 -16.45 25.42
N GLU A 481 63.78 -17.13 24.26
CA GLU A 481 65.00 -17.63 23.62
C GLU A 481 65.24 -16.87 22.32
N LYS A 482 66.50 -16.52 22.07
CA LYS A 482 66.93 -15.71 20.93
C LYS A 482 67.18 -16.60 19.72
N CYS A 483 66.82 -16.12 18.54
CA CYS A 483 67.81 -16.09 17.47
C CYS A 483 67.68 -14.77 16.69
N SER A 484 68.81 -14.10 16.52
CA SER A 484 68.96 -12.90 15.71
C SER A 484 69.32 -13.31 14.29
N ASP A 485 68.73 -12.67 13.29
CA ASP A 485 69.58 -12.10 12.26
C ASP A 485 68.96 -10.86 11.61
N SER A 486 69.82 -9.92 11.25
CA SER A 486 69.42 -8.56 10.85
C SER A 486 69.73 -8.31 9.38
N LEU A 487 68.70 -7.99 8.59
CA LEU A 487 68.85 -7.26 7.35
C LEU A 487 67.94 -6.03 7.38
N LYS A 488 68.57 -4.85 7.52
CA LYS A 488 67.92 -3.58 7.18
C LYS A 488 67.84 -3.50 5.67
N GLN A 489 66.65 -3.30 5.12
CA GLN A 489 66.53 -2.65 3.82
C GLN A 489 65.28 -1.77 3.82
N GLU A 490 65.48 -0.49 3.56
CA GLU A 490 64.40 0.46 3.32
C GLU A 490 63.71 0.07 2.01
N SER A 491 62.42 -0.22 2.06
CA SER A 491 61.61 -0.46 0.86
C SER A 491 60.55 0.63 0.72
N HIS A 492 60.84 1.57 -0.18
CA HIS A 492 59.79 2.38 -0.80
C HIS A 492 58.76 1.43 -1.43
N VAL A 493 57.51 1.45 -0.93
CA VAL A 493 56.41 0.72 -1.56
C VAL A 493 55.85 1.58 -2.69
N SER A 494 56.42 1.41 -3.88
CA SER A 494 55.76 1.80 -5.12
C SER A 494 54.50 0.94 -5.27
N ILE A 495 53.32 1.52 -5.06
CA ILE A 495 52.05 0.84 -5.32
C ILE A 495 51.86 0.78 -6.82
N THR A 496 51.91 -0.44 -7.39
CA THR A 496 51.68 -0.68 -8.81
C THR A 496 50.24 -0.33 -9.14
N LEU A 497 50.04 0.78 -9.86
CA LEU A 497 48.76 1.14 -10.43
C LEU A 497 48.28 0.02 -11.36
N SER A 498 46.98 -0.28 -11.33
CA SER A 498 46.30 -1.00 -12.39
C SER A 498 46.64 -0.34 -13.75
N PRO A 499 46.76 -1.11 -14.85
CA PRO A 499 47.10 -0.52 -16.14
C PRO A 499 46.05 0.53 -16.54
N PRO A 500 46.44 1.58 -17.30
CA PRO A 500 45.50 2.63 -17.67
C PRO A 500 44.30 2.04 -18.40
N LEU A 501 43.09 2.57 -18.14
CA LEU A 501 42.14 2.62 -19.24
C LEU A 501 42.82 3.42 -20.36
N GLU A 502 42.86 2.84 -21.55
CA GLU A 502 43.29 3.54 -22.76
C GLU A 502 42.52 4.86 -22.90
N PRO A 503 43.04 5.86 -23.63
CA PRO A 503 42.31 7.11 -23.88
C PRO A 503 41.11 6.85 -24.79
N VAL A 504 40.02 6.35 -24.19
CA VAL A 504 38.73 6.13 -24.84
C VAL A 504 38.23 7.49 -25.33
N GLY A 505 37.96 7.58 -26.64
CA GLY A 505 37.45 8.79 -27.26
C GLY A 505 36.16 9.28 -26.60
N GLU A 506 35.87 10.57 -26.77
CA GLU A 506 34.73 11.24 -26.10
C GLU A 506 33.43 10.45 -26.31
N VAL A 507 32.85 9.96 -25.20
CA VAL A 507 31.62 9.17 -25.24
C VAL A 507 30.44 10.12 -25.29
N GLU A 508 29.71 10.11 -26.42
CA GLU A 508 28.46 10.83 -26.58
C GLU A 508 27.47 10.50 -25.44
N PRO A 509 26.82 11.50 -24.80
CA PRO A 509 25.79 11.29 -23.80
C PRO A 509 24.51 10.73 -24.44
N VAL A 510 23.54 10.29 -23.63
CA VAL A 510 22.23 9.90 -24.14
C VAL A 510 21.55 11.09 -24.80
N GLY A 511 21.42 11.05 -26.13
CA GLY A 511 20.85 12.14 -26.93
C GLY A 511 19.33 12.03 -27.13
N ALA A 512 18.80 10.81 -27.22
CA ALA A 512 17.41 10.53 -27.52
C ALA A 512 16.84 9.35 -26.73
N ILE A 513 15.52 9.16 -26.81
CA ILE A 513 14.81 7.97 -26.34
C ILE A 513 14.32 7.19 -27.56
N PHE A 514 14.47 5.87 -27.55
CA PHE A 514 13.90 4.98 -28.56
C PHE A 514 12.65 4.30 -27.99
N ASP A 515 11.48 4.66 -28.51
CA ASP A 515 10.20 4.05 -28.16
C ASP A 515 10.11 2.67 -28.81
N THR A 516 10.14 1.61 -28.00
CA THR A 516 10.11 0.23 -28.53
C THR A 516 8.73 -0.24 -28.98
N GLU A 517 7.66 0.53 -28.70
CA GLU A 517 6.28 0.21 -29.10
C GLU A 517 5.91 0.91 -30.41
N ALA A 518 6.24 2.21 -30.51
CA ALA A 518 6.05 2.97 -31.74
C ALA A 518 7.20 2.78 -32.76
N LEU A 519 8.32 2.15 -32.34
CA LEU A 519 9.54 1.93 -33.14
C LEU A 519 10.14 3.22 -33.71
N GLU A 520 10.10 4.30 -32.92
CA GLU A 520 10.62 5.62 -33.33
C GLU A 520 11.58 6.25 -32.30
N LYS A 521 12.46 7.10 -32.82
CA LYS A 521 13.40 7.94 -32.06
C LYS A 521 12.71 9.26 -31.70
N ILE A 522 12.59 9.54 -30.40
CA ILE A 522 11.95 10.74 -29.86
C ILE A 522 12.88 11.52 -28.91
N SER A 523 12.59 12.81 -28.70
CA SER A 523 13.33 13.62 -27.73
C SER A 523 13.01 13.20 -26.29
N ILE A 524 13.90 13.53 -25.34
CA ILE A 524 13.68 13.26 -23.91
C ILE A 524 12.40 13.97 -23.41
N THR A 525 12.14 15.19 -23.89
CA THR A 525 10.93 15.95 -23.54
C THR A 525 9.67 15.32 -24.10
N GLU A 526 9.72 14.76 -25.31
CA GLU A 526 8.58 14.05 -25.89
C GLU A 526 8.32 12.72 -25.19
N ALA A 527 9.38 11.99 -24.80
CA ALA A 527 9.25 10.79 -23.98
C ALA A 527 8.65 11.07 -22.59
N LEU A 528 8.95 12.24 -22.01
CA LEU A 528 8.30 12.73 -20.79
C LEU A 528 6.82 13.06 -21.02
N ASN A 529 6.48 13.75 -22.10
CA ASN A 529 5.08 14.06 -22.47
C ASN A 529 4.23 12.80 -22.65
N ARG A 530 4.82 11.73 -23.17
CA ARG A 530 4.19 10.42 -23.38
C ARG A 530 4.18 9.51 -22.16
N GLY A 531 4.79 9.90 -21.04
CA GLY A 531 4.88 9.07 -19.82
C GLY A 531 5.86 7.89 -19.90
N LEU A 532 6.69 7.81 -20.94
CA LEU A 532 7.71 6.76 -21.11
C LEU A 532 8.88 6.93 -20.12
N VAL A 533 9.17 8.18 -19.74
CA VAL A 533 10.23 8.59 -18.82
C VAL A 533 9.67 9.51 -17.74
N ASP A 534 10.10 9.34 -16.49
CA ASP A 534 9.67 10.20 -15.38
C ASP A 534 10.36 11.58 -15.38
N SER A 535 9.78 12.55 -14.66
CA SER A 535 10.28 13.93 -14.65
C SER A 535 11.67 14.11 -14.04
N ILE A 536 12.09 13.23 -13.12
CA ILE A 536 13.42 13.24 -12.53
C ILE A 536 14.41 12.66 -13.54
N THR A 537 14.12 11.48 -14.12
CA THR A 537 14.99 10.86 -15.13
C THR A 537 15.16 11.76 -16.35
N ALA A 538 14.07 12.35 -16.86
CA ALA A 538 14.13 13.31 -17.96
C ALA A 538 15.01 14.53 -17.61
N GLN A 539 14.86 15.10 -16.40
CA GLN A 539 15.72 16.18 -15.94
C GLN A 539 17.20 15.75 -15.85
N ARG A 540 17.51 14.56 -15.31
CA ARG A 540 18.89 14.08 -15.15
C ARG A 540 19.58 13.78 -16.49
N LEU A 541 18.87 13.22 -17.47
CA LEU A 541 19.41 13.02 -18.82
C LEU A 541 19.72 14.37 -19.49
N LEU A 542 18.83 15.37 -19.36
CA LEU A 542 19.08 16.73 -19.87
C LEU A 542 20.19 17.47 -19.11
N GLU A 543 20.34 17.23 -17.80
CA GLU A 543 21.48 17.73 -17.00
C GLU A 543 22.81 17.15 -17.52
N ALA A 544 22.85 15.84 -17.81
CA ALA A 544 24.03 15.17 -18.35
C ALA A 544 24.43 15.71 -19.74
N GLN A 545 23.48 16.00 -20.63
CA GLN A 545 23.76 16.71 -21.89
C GLN A 545 24.31 18.13 -21.64
N ALA A 546 23.65 18.91 -20.77
CA ALA A 546 24.01 20.29 -20.48
C ALA A 546 25.40 20.45 -19.85
N CYS A 547 25.84 19.52 -18.98
CA CYS A 547 27.17 19.55 -18.37
C CYS A 547 28.29 18.92 -19.21
N THR A 548 27.98 18.41 -20.41
CA THR A 548 28.95 17.75 -21.31
C THR A 548 29.04 18.37 -22.71
N GLY A 549 28.42 19.53 -22.94
CA GLY A 549 28.61 20.33 -24.15
C GLY A 549 27.37 21.05 -24.70
N GLY A 550 26.17 20.67 -24.25
CA GLY A 550 24.91 21.25 -24.75
C GLY A 550 23.85 20.18 -25.01
N ILE A 551 22.62 20.63 -25.27
CA ILE A 551 21.48 19.73 -25.52
C ILE A 551 21.65 19.09 -26.90
N VAL A 552 21.50 17.77 -26.99
CA VAL A 552 21.64 17.03 -28.25
C VAL A 552 20.33 17.10 -29.01
N ASN A 553 20.38 17.53 -30.27
CA ASN A 553 19.26 17.43 -31.20
C ASN A 553 19.15 15.98 -31.70
N PRO A 554 18.06 15.24 -31.42
CA PRO A 554 17.94 13.85 -31.83
C PRO A 554 17.90 13.67 -33.36
N THR A 555 17.56 14.71 -34.13
CA THR A 555 17.40 14.62 -35.59
C THR A 555 18.73 14.59 -36.35
N ASP A 556 19.71 15.40 -35.93
CA ASP A 556 20.99 15.56 -36.64
C ASP A 556 22.23 15.37 -35.76
N GLY A 557 22.06 14.97 -34.50
CA GLY A 557 23.13 14.73 -33.53
C GLY A 557 23.85 15.99 -33.03
N LYS A 558 23.48 17.19 -33.50
CA LYS A 558 24.20 18.41 -33.14
C LYS A 558 23.83 18.89 -31.74
N ARG A 559 24.82 19.50 -31.08
CA ARG A 559 24.65 20.15 -29.78
C ARG A 559 24.21 21.59 -29.98
N VAL A 560 23.17 21.99 -29.26
CA VAL A 560 22.61 23.34 -29.24
C VAL A 560 22.60 23.91 -27.82
N SER A 561 22.56 25.24 -27.69
CA SER A 561 22.41 25.85 -26.38
C SER A 561 21.04 25.54 -25.76
N ILE A 562 20.92 25.67 -24.44
CA ILE A 562 19.64 25.51 -23.72
C ILE A 562 18.59 26.51 -24.25
N GLN A 563 19.03 27.70 -24.63
CA GLN A 563 18.18 28.75 -25.19
C GLN A 563 17.61 28.36 -26.56
N GLU A 564 18.45 27.83 -27.46
CA GLU A 564 18.04 27.35 -28.78
C GLU A 564 17.18 26.08 -28.68
N ALA A 565 17.58 25.12 -27.82
CA ALA A 565 16.80 23.92 -27.53
C ALA A 565 15.38 24.24 -27.07
N SER A 566 15.21 25.30 -26.26
CA SER A 566 13.89 25.77 -25.82
C SER A 566 13.08 26.46 -26.93
N GLN A 567 13.72 27.04 -27.93
CA GLN A 567 13.04 27.62 -29.11
C GLN A 567 12.64 26.53 -30.11
N MET A 568 13.48 25.50 -30.26
CA MET A 568 13.23 24.30 -31.09
C MET A 568 12.26 23.30 -30.45
N GLY A 569 11.83 23.52 -29.20
CA GLY A 569 10.92 22.61 -28.48
C GLY A 569 11.57 21.32 -27.97
N LEU A 570 12.90 21.20 -28.03
CA LEU A 570 13.65 20.05 -27.50
C LEU A 570 13.61 19.98 -25.97
N ILE A 571 13.45 21.13 -25.29
CA ILE A 571 13.25 21.23 -23.84
C ILE A 571 12.09 22.17 -23.49
N ALA A 572 11.42 21.88 -22.38
CA ALA A 572 10.38 22.74 -21.83
C ALA A 572 10.96 24.02 -21.20
N ASN A 573 10.19 25.11 -21.21
CA ASN A 573 10.60 26.43 -20.70
C ASN A 573 10.97 26.41 -19.19
N ASP A 574 10.41 25.50 -18.39
CA ASP A 574 10.74 25.34 -16.97
C ASP A 574 12.04 24.54 -16.75
N MET A 575 12.45 23.71 -17.70
CA MET A 575 13.74 23.03 -17.66
C MET A 575 14.90 24.01 -17.89
N VAL A 576 14.69 25.08 -18.66
CA VAL A 576 15.71 26.13 -18.90
C VAL A 576 16.30 26.68 -17.60
N THR A 577 15.51 26.85 -16.54
CA THR A 577 16.03 27.34 -15.24
C THR A 577 16.73 26.24 -14.45
N LYS A 578 16.18 25.01 -14.48
CA LYS A 578 16.72 23.82 -13.78
C LYS A 578 18.09 23.39 -14.35
N LEU A 579 18.32 23.57 -15.64
CA LEU A 579 19.54 23.14 -16.34
C LEU A 579 20.70 24.16 -16.28
N LYS A 580 20.49 25.39 -15.80
CA LYS A 580 21.54 26.41 -15.69
C LYS A 580 22.77 25.99 -14.86
N PRO A 581 22.64 25.30 -13.70
CA PRO A 581 23.80 24.82 -12.95
C PRO A 581 24.62 23.79 -13.74
N ALA A 582 23.96 22.89 -14.48
CA ALA A 582 24.61 21.92 -15.35
C ALA A 582 25.34 22.62 -16.52
N GLN A 583 24.72 23.63 -17.13
CA GLN A 583 25.36 24.47 -18.16
C GLN A 583 26.65 25.13 -17.62
N LYS A 584 26.61 25.68 -16.39
CA LYS A 584 27.79 26.27 -15.74
C LYS A 584 28.88 25.24 -15.44
N ALA A 585 28.54 23.98 -15.19
CA ALA A 585 29.52 22.90 -15.04
C ALA A 585 30.34 22.62 -16.31
N TYR A 586 29.83 23.02 -17.50
CA TYR A 586 30.58 22.98 -18.76
C TYR A 586 31.23 24.33 -19.10
N PHE A 587 30.47 25.44 -19.10
CA PHE A 587 31.01 26.76 -19.50
C PHE A 587 31.94 27.42 -18.46
N GLY A 588 31.94 26.89 -17.24
CA GLY A 588 32.65 27.39 -16.07
C GLY A 588 31.78 28.27 -15.17
N PHE A 589 32.05 28.23 -13.88
CA PHE A 589 31.51 29.19 -12.92
C PHE A 589 32.40 30.42 -12.90
N GLU A 590 31.99 31.48 -13.59
CA GLU A 590 32.75 32.74 -13.68
C GLU A 590 32.69 33.54 -12.38
N ASP A 591 33.85 33.87 -11.83
CA ASP A 591 33.99 34.82 -10.73
C ASP A 591 33.88 36.26 -11.24
N LEU A 592 32.93 37.02 -10.69
CA LEU A 592 32.73 38.43 -11.02
C LEU A 592 33.93 39.33 -10.69
N LYS A 593 34.83 38.91 -9.78
CA LYS A 593 36.02 39.69 -9.38
C LYS A 593 37.23 39.38 -10.25
N THR A 594 37.56 38.10 -10.44
CA THR A 594 38.78 37.69 -11.18
C THR A 594 38.53 37.35 -12.65
N LYS A 595 37.27 37.21 -13.08
CA LYS A 595 36.85 36.63 -14.37
C LYS A 595 37.37 35.22 -14.63
N LYS A 596 37.91 34.55 -13.60
CA LYS A 596 38.34 33.16 -13.71
C LYS A 596 37.11 32.25 -13.77
N LYS A 597 37.19 31.21 -14.60
CA LYS A 597 36.18 30.17 -14.71
C LYS A 597 36.56 28.96 -13.85
N LEU A 598 35.81 28.71 -12.79
CA LEU A 598 35.98 27.53 -11.96
C LEU A 598 35.34 26.31 -12.64
N SER A 599 36.01 25.16 -12.58
CA SER A 599 35.45 23.86 -12.95
C SER A 599 34.36 23.43 -11.96
N ALA A 600 33.55 22.42 -12.32
CA ALA A 600 32.49 21.92 -11.45
C ALA A 600 33.05 21.41 -10.09
N ALA A 601 34.24 20.80 -10.09
CA ALA A 601 34.89 20.29 -8.89
C ALA A 601 35.31 21.44 -7.93
N LEU A 602 35.98 22.46 -8.47
CA LEU A 602 36.33 23.66 -7.71
C LEU A 602 35.09 24.43 -7.21
N ALA A 603 34.02 24.47 -8.00
CA ALA A 603 32.76 25.09 -7.59
C ALA A 603 32.07 24.36 -6.41
N ILE A 604 32.32 23.06 -6.20
CA ILE A 604 31.87 22.34 -4.99
C ILE A 604 32.75 22.71 -3.80
N LYS A 605 34.09 22.72 -3.98
CA LYS A 605 35.09 23.06 -2.95
C LYS A 605 34.88 24.48 -2.40
N GLU A 606 34.57 25.43 -3.27
CA GLU A 606 34.24 26.83 -2.92
C GLU A 606 32.75 27.04 -2.53
N MET A 607 31.93 25.98 -2.47
CA MET A 607 30.49 26.01 -2.13
C MET A 607 29.58 26.82 -3.08
N TRP A 608 29.99 27.05 -4.33
CA TRP A 608 29.18 27.72 -5.37
C TRP A 608 28.18 26.77 -6.04
N LEU A 609 28.40 25.47 -5.92
CA LEU A 609 27.56 24.39 -6.45
C LEU A 609 27.22 23.41 -5.32
N PRO A 610 25.93 23.15 -5.00
CA PRO A 610 25.56 22.19 -3.96
C PRO A 610 26.15 20.80 -4.22
N TYR A 611 26.65 20.17 -3.16
CA TYR A 611 27.43 18.93 -3.21
C TYR A 611 26.72 17.81 -4.00
N GLU A 612 25.44 17.58 -3.78
CA GLU A 612 24.67 16.51 -4.43
C GLU A 612 24.51 16.77 -5.93
N ALA A 613 24.37 18.05 -6.33
CA ALA A 613 24.27 18.42 -7.75
C ALA A 613 25.63 18.33 -8.43
N GLY A 614 26.67 18.84 -7.76
CA GLY A 614 28.04 18.77 -8.24
C GLY A 614 28.54 17.34 -8.43
N GLN A 615 28.32 16.46 -7.44
CA GLN A 615 28.70 15.04 -7.55
C GLN A 615 28.10 14.40 -8.81
N ARG A 616 26.80 14.62 -9.09
CA ARG A 616 26.15 14.08 -10.30
C ARG A 616 26.77 14.64 -11.59
N PHE A 617 27.10 15.94 -11.64
CA PHE A 617 27.71 16.53 -12.83
C PHE A 617 29.14 16.01 -13.06
N LEU A 618 29.90 15.73 -11.98
CA LEU A 618 31.20 15.07 -12.06
C LEU A 618 31.06 13.61 -12.54
N GLU A 619 30.11 12.84 -11.99
CA GLU A 619 29.77 11.48 -12.47
C GLU A 619 29.44 11.48 -13.98
N PHE A 620 28.62 12.43 -14.45
CA PHE A 620 28.26 12.57 -15.87
C PHE A 620 29.46 12.98 -16.76
N GLN A 621 30.35 13.84 -16.27
CA GLN A 621 31.56 14.24 -17.01
C GLN A 621 32.57 13.08 -17.11
N VAL A 622 32.84 12.38 -16.01
CA VAL A 622 33.71 11.18 -15.99
C VAL A 622 33.18 10.12 -16.96
N ALA A 623 31.89 9.79 -16.89
CA ALA A 623 31.26 8.81 -17.79
C ALA A 623 31.22 9.22 -19.28
N THR A 624 31.58 10.47 -19.61
CA THR A 624 31.67 10.99 -20.99
C THR A 624 33.10 11.33 -21.43
N GLY A 625 34.12 10.77 -20.76
CA GLY A 625 35.53 10.92 -21.14
C GLY A 625 36.35 11.88 -20.25
N GLY A 626 35.87 12.23 -19.06
CA GLY A 626 36.65 12.96 -18.06
C GLY A 626 36.09 14.33 -17.67
N LEU A 627 36.70 14.93 -16.65
CA LEU A 627 36.26 16.19 -16.06
C LEU A 627 36.54 17.36 -17.00
N TYR A 628 35.63 18.33 -17.09
CA TYR A 628 35.80 19.43 -18.02
C TYR A 628 36.56 20.62 -17.39
N ASP A 629 37.57 21.11 -18.11
CA ASP A 629 38.34 22.31 -17.80
C ASP A 629 37.78 23.50 -18.58
N PRO A 630 36.98 24.39 -17.96
CA PRO A 630 36.34 25.51 -18.64
C PRO A 630 37.29 26.69 -18.92
N GLU A 631 38.50 26.67 -18.36
CA GLU A 631 39.53 27.68 -18.58
C GLU A 631 40.37 27.34 -19.82
N LYS A 632 40.68 26.04 -20.01
CA LYS A 632 41.44 25.54 -21.17
C LYS A 632 40.58 24.93 -22.29
N GLY A 633 39.29 24.68 -22.03
CA GLY A 633 38.34 24.10 -22.98
C GLY A 633 38.61 22.64 -23.31
N CYS A 634 39.17 21.87 -22.38
CA CYS A 634 39.59 20.47 -22.60
C CYS A 634 39.09 19.52 -21.52
N ARG A 635 39.08 18.21 -21.80
CA ARG A 635 38.88 17.17 -20.77
C ARG A 635 40.15 16.97 -19.95
N ARG A 636 40.00 16.58 -18.68
CA ARG A 636 41.04 16.24 -17.70
C ARG A 636 40.75 14.85 -17.13
N SER A 637 41.78 14.06 -16.91
CA SER A 637 41.66 12.79 -16.20
C SER A 637 41.46 13.04 -14.69
N ILE A 638 41.15 11.98 -13.94
CA ILE A 638 40.97 12.08 -12.48
C ILE A 638 42.32 12.33 -11.78
N GLU A 639 43.40 11.79 -12.36
CA GLU A 639 44.79 11.92 -11.91
C GLU A 639 45.32 13.35 -12.15
N ASP A 640 45.00 13.94 -13.30
CA ASP A 640 45.21 15.36 -13.59
C ASP A 640 44.48 16.25 -12.57
N ALA A 641 43.22 15.93 -12.26
CA ALA A 641 42.41 16.69 -11.31
C ALA A 641 42.90 16.57 -9.85
N LEU A 642 43.45 15.43 -9.45
CA LEU A 642 44.16 15.27 -8.17
C LEU A 642 45.44 16.13 -8.13
N THR A 643 46.24 16.09 -9.20
CA THR A 643 47.50 16.85 -9.32
C THR A 643 47.27 18.36 -9.29
N MET A 644 46.10 18.82 -9.78
CA MET A 644 45.69 20.23 -9.78
C MET A 644 44.89 20.66 -8.54
N ASP A 645 44.74 19.80 -7.52
CA ASP A 645 43.96 20.06 -6.30
C ASP A 645 42.46 20.43 -6.55
N TRP A 646 41.89 19.88 -7.62
CA TRP A 646 40.46 20.02 -7.93
C TRP A 646 39.60 19.02 -7.16
N LEU A 647 40.17 17.85 -6.87
CA LEU A 647 39.52 16.77 -6.12
C LEU A 647 40.39 16.34 -4.94
N ASP A 648 39.75 15.99 -3.84
CA ASP A 648 40.40 15.24 -2.76
C ASP A 648 40.49 13.76 -3.14
N GLN A 649 41.47 13.03 -2.57
CA GLN A 649 41.67 11.59 -2.80
C GLN A 649 40.39 10.76 -2.61
N ARG A 650 39.57 11.09 -1.60
CA ARG A 650 38.28 10.43 -1.33
C ARG A 650 37.25 10.67 -2.45
N MET A 651 37.25 11.86 -3.06
CA MET A 651 36.32 12.18 -4.14
C MET A 651 36.75 11.53 -5.46
N ALA A 652 38.06 11.47 -5.72
CA ALA A 652 38.62 10.73 -6.85
C ALA A 652 38.29 9.22 -6.78
N GLN A 653 38.49 8.58 -5.63
CA GLN A 653 38.09 7.18 -5.40
C GLN A 653 36.60 6.96 -5.67
N LYS A 654 35.73 7.84 -5.16
CA LYS A 654 34.27 7.77 -5.36
C LYS A 654 33.86 7.93 -6.83
N LEU A 655 34.61 8.71 -7.62
CA LEU A 655 34.37 8.89 -9.05
C LEU A 655 34.94 7.72 -9.88
N GLN A 656 36.05 7.11 -9.46
CA GLN A 656 36.63 5.91 -10.09
C GLN A 656 35.82 4.63 -9.82
N ASP A 657 35.10 4.54 -8.69
CA ASP A 657 34.24 3.38 -8.38
C ASP A 657 32.89 3.42 -9.13
N VAL A 658 32.96 3.19 -10.44
CA VAL A 658 31.82 3.18 -11.37
C VAL A 658 30.73 2.18 -10.95
N LYS A 659 31.09 1.10 -10.25
CA LYS A 659 30.14 0.06 -9.81
C LYS A 659 29.26 0.54 -8.65
N ASN A 660 29.78 1.41 -7.78
CA ASN A 660 29.04 2.00 -6.66
C ASN A 660 28.54 3.43 -6.91
N HIS A 661 28.60 3.92 -8.17
CA HIS A 661 27.98 5.20 -8.55
C HIS A 661 26.50 5.26 -8.17
N THR A 662 26.05 6.45 -7.78
CA THR A 662 24.73 6.63 -7.17
C THR A 662 23.62 6.38 -8.21
N LYS A 663 22.73 5.42 -7.95
CA LYS A 663 21.63 5.02 -8.86
C LYS A 663 20.50 6.05 -8.89
N ASN A 664 20.76 7.17 -9.58
CA ASN A 664 19.96 8.40 -9.62
C ASN A 664 18.92 8.46 -10.75
N LEU A 665 18.88 7.44 -11.62
CA LEU A 665 18.03 7.38 -12.82
C LEU A 665 17.11 6.16 -12.75
N THR A 666 15.92 6.24 -13.35
CA THR A 666 15.02 5.10 -13.56
C THR A 666 15.17 4.63 -15.00
N CYS A 667 15.54 3.37 -15.23
CA CYS A 667 15.66 2.84 -16.59
C CYS A 667 14.27 2.79 -17.26
N PRO A 668 14.03 3.48 -18.39
CA PRO A 668 12.70 3.54 -19.02
C PRO A 668 12.16 2.18 -19.51
N LYS A 669 13.04 1.21 -19.79
CA LYS A 669 12.70 -0.15 -20.24
C LYS A 669 12.49 -1.16 -19.11
N SER A 670 13.28 -1.11 -18.04
CA SER A 670 13.18 -2.07 -16.92
C SER A 670 12.45 -1.53 -15.68
N LYS A 671 12.27 -0.21 -15.61
CA LYS A 671 11.71 0.56 -14.48
C LYS A 671 12.50 0.44 -13.16
N LEU A 672 13.72 -0.10 -13.22
CA LEU A 672 14.64 -0.20 -12.08
C LEU A 672 15.54 1.04 -11.94
N ARG A 673 16.02 1.31 -10.72
CA ARG A 673 17.04 2.33 -10.47
C ARG A 673 18.39 1.90 -11.02
N VAL A 674 19.05 2.79 -11.76
CA VAL A 674 20.33 2.56 -12.45
C VAL A 674 21.26 3.77 -12.31
N SER A 675 22.57 3.54 -12.47
CA SER A 675 23.56 4.62 -12.61
C SER A 675 23.55 5.18 -14.04
N TYR A 676 24.23 6.32 -14.26
CA TYR A 676 24.35 6.88 -15.61
C TYR A 676 25.28 6.05 -16.51
N ASN A 677 26.33 5.43 -15.94
CA ASN A 677 27.20 4.54 -16.71
C ASN A 677 26.45 3.29 -17.17
N GLU A 678 25.67 2.65 -16.28
CA GLU A 678 24.80 1.51 -16.61
C GLU A 678 23.80 1.85 -17.75
N ILE A 679 23.41 3.12 -17.90
CA ILE A 679 22.59 3.58 -19.02
C ILE A 679 23.41 3.71 -20.30
N LEU A 680 24.60 4.33 -20.26
CA LEU A 680 25.47 4.51 -21.44
C LEU A 680 25.97 3.20 -22.03
N ASP A 681 26.19 2.18 -21.18
CA ASP A 681 26.59 0.82 -21.56
C ASP A 681 25.45 0.06 -22.27
N ASN A 682 24.20 0.42 -22.00
CA ASN A 682 22.99 -0.23 -22.54
C ASN A 682 22.25 0.62 -23.60
N CYS A 683 22.87 1.69 -24.10
CA CYS A 683 22.30 2.53 -25.15
C CYS A 683 22.49 1.93 -26.55
N LEU A 684 21.48 2.10 -27.40
CA LEU A 684 21.62 1.94 -28.85
C LEU A 684 22.40 3.13 -29.42
N VAL A 685 23.04 2.96 -30.57
CA VAL A 685 23.68 4.05 -31.33
C VAL A 685 23.05 4.10 -32.72
N GLU A 686 22.65 5.28 -33.18
CA GLU A 686 22.07 5.44 -34.52
C GLU A 686 23.16 5.51 -35.60
N GLU A 687 23.08 4.59 -36.58
CA GLU A 687 23.95 4.58 -37.76
C GLU A 687 23.67 5.81 -38.64
N GLY A 688 24.60 6.78 -38.63
CA GLY A 688 24.57 7.99 -39.45
C GLY A 688 24.69 9.29 -38.64
N THR A 689 24.02 9.39 -37.49
CA THR A 689 24.13 10.57 -36.59
C THR A 689 25.07 10.33 -35.40
N GLY A 690 25.31 9.07 -35.02
CA GLY A 690 26.06 8.71 -33.82
C GLY A 690 25.29 8.92 -32.50
N VAL A 691 24.03 9.34 -32.54
CA VAL A 691 23.23 9.64 -31.35
C VAL A 691 23.02 8.38 -30.51
N LYS A 692 23.39 8.44 -29.22
CA LYS A 692 23.02 7.40 -28.25
C LYS A 692 21.54 7.51 -27.88
N MET A 693 20.83 6.40 -27.97
CA MET A 693 19.39 6.29 -27.70
C MET A 693 19.15 5.31 -26.55
N LEU A 694 18.41 5.74 -25.53
CA LEU A 694 17.97 4.86 -24.44
C LEU A 694 16.60 4.26 -24.76
N GLN A 695 16.49 2.93 -24.70
CA GLN A 695 15.23 2.24 -24.96
C GLN A 695 14.18 2.52 -23.88
N ALA A 696 12.93 2.73 -24.29
CA ALA A 696 11.78 2.92 -23.40
C ALA A 696 10.55 2.12 -23.88
N SER A 697 9.72 1.72 -22.92
CA SER A 697 8.42 1.06 -23.15
C SER A 697 7.42 1.52 -22.08
N SER A 698 6.14 1.51 -22.42
CA SER A 698 4.99 1.64 -21.52
C SER A 698 4.96 0.56 -20.44
N ILE A 699 5.47 -0.64 -20.74
CA ILE A 699 5.42 -1.82 -19.87
C ILE A 699 6.87 -2.24 -19.56
N SER A 700 7.21 -2.55 -18.31
CA SER A 700 8.58 -3.02 -18.03
C SER A 700 8.84 -4.36 -18.73
N SER A 701 10.04 -4.49 -19.32
CA SER A 701 10.56 -5.78 -19.80
C SER A 701 10.75 -6.83 -18.69
N ARG A 702 10.46 -6.49 -17.42
CA ARG A 702 10.42 -7.40 -16.26
C ARG A 702 9.03 -7.52 -15.62
N GLY A 703 7.95 -7.15 -16.32
CA GLY A 703 6.57 -7.31 -15.84
C GLY A 703 6.08 -6.24 -14.85
N ILE A 704 6.94 -5.31 -14.43
CA ILE A 704 6.59 -4.17 -13.59
C ILE A 704 5.78 -3.13 -14.40
N SER A 705 4.59 -2.74 -13.92
CA SER A 705 3.81 -1.67 -14.54
C SER A 705 4.54 -0.32 -14.48
N SER A 706 4.49 0.48 -15.54
CA SER A 706 4.95 1.88 -15.50
C SER A 706 3.93 2.71 -14.72
N PRO A 707 4.27 3.33 -13.57
CA PRO A 707 3.32 4.16 -12.80
C PRO A 707 2.94 5.47 -13.52
N TYR A 708 3.45 5.67 -14.74
CA TYR A 708 3.28 6.87 -15.57
C TYR A 708 2.30 6.66 -16.74
N ASN A 709 1.89 5.43 -17.05
CA ASN A 709 0.94 5.13 -18.13
C ASN A 709 -0.54 5.32 -17.71
N VAL A 710 -0.87 6.51 -17.21
CA VAL A 710 -2.26 6.89 -16.85
C VAL A 710 -2.89 7.70 -18.00
N ALA A 711 -2.82 7.16 -19.22
CA ALA A 711 -3.35 7.81 -20.43
C ALA A 711 -3.70 6.84 -21.59
N SER A 712 -4.23 5.65 -21.30
CA SER A 712 -4.98 4.85 -22.28
C SER A 712 -5.78 3.74 -21.61
N ALA A 713 -7.10 3.94 -21.47
CA ALA A 713 -8.02 2.80 -21.44
C ALA A 713 -8.09 2.20 -22.85
N PRO A 714 -8.14 0.87 -23.02
CA PRO A 714 -8.25 0.23 -24.33
C PRO A 714 -9.66 0.44 -24.92
N GLY A 715 -9.88 1.59 -25.58
CA GLY A 715 -11.20 1.87 -26.17
C GLY A 715 -11.50 3.35 -26.49
N SER A 716 -10.62 4.07 -27.19
CA SER A 716 -10.96 5.38 -27.76
C SER A 716 -10.13 5.71 -29.00
N LYS A 717 -10.72 5.53 -30.19
CA LYS A 717 -10.21 6.09 -31.45
C LYS A 717 -10.93 7.41 -31.76
N THR A 718 -10.24 8.54 -31.59
CA THR A 718 -10.46 9.82 -32.28
C THR A 718 -9.14 10.61 -32.22
N GLY A 719 -8.77 11.46 -33.18
CA GLY A 719 -9.54 12.00 -34.29
C GLY A 719 -9.49 13.53 -34.34
N SER A 720 -8.28 14.09 -34.43
CA SER A 720 -7.96 15.44 -34.94
C SER A 720 -8.80 16.66 -34.48
N ARG A 721 -8.20 17.56 -33.68
CA ARG A 721 -7.75 18.91 -34.16
C ARG A 721 -7.19 19.82 -33.07
N SER A 722 -6.21 20.63 -33.45
CA SER A 722 -5.62 21.72 -32.66
C SER A 722 -6.59 22.89 -32.47
N GLY A 723 -6.53 23.57 -31.31
CA GLY A 723 -7.33 24.76 -31.03
C GLY A 723 -6.85 25.49 -29.77
N SER A 724 -5.96 26.47 -29.94
CA SER A 724 -5.34 27.24 -28.87
C SER A 724 -6.33 28.11 -28.08
N GLN A 725 -6.15 28.24 -26.76
CA GLN A 725 -5.85 29.55 -26.18
C GLN A 725 -5.15 29.47 -24.81
N ARG A 726 -4.23 30.42 -24.59
CA ARG A 726 -3.30 30.51 -23.47
C ARG A 726 -3.47 31.89 -22.85
N GLY A 727 -3.94 31.98 -21.61
CA GLY A 727 -4.26 33.24 -20.94
C GLY A 727 -3.62 33.34 -19.55
N SER A 728 -2.35 33.72 -19.48
CA SER A 728 -1.63 33.89 -18.21
C SER A 728 -1.81 35.29 -17.63
N ARG A 729 -1.97 35.43 -16.30
CA ARG A 729 -0.99 36.09 -15.37
C ARG A 729 -1.57 36.63 -14.05
N ARG A 730 -0.77 36.35 -13.00
CA ARG A 730 -0.36 37.22 -11.87
C ARG A 730 -1.35 37.65 -10.78
N SER A 731 -0.79 37.60 -9.57
CA SER A 731 -1.20 38.21 -8.31
C SER A 731 -0.89 39.71 -8.21
N SER A 732 -1.69 40.44 -7.45
CA SER A 732 -1.22 41.51 -6.54
C SER A 732 -2.18 41.69 -5.37
N PHE A 733 -1.64 42.01 -4.19
CA PHE A 733 -2.36 42.56 -3.03
C PHE A 733 -2.90 43.96 -3.40
N ASP A 734 -3.96 44.53 -2.80
CA ASP A 734 -3.99 44.98 -1.39
C ASP A 734 -5.39 45.43 -0.90
N LEU A 735 -5.51 45.52 0.44
CA LEU A 735 -6.38 46.41 1.25
C LEU A 735 -7.91 46.56 0.98
N GLY A 736 -8.70 46.32 2.03
CA GLY A 736 -9.62 47.37 2.50
C GLY A 736 -11.13 47.08 2.70
N SER A 737 -11.49 46.67 3.92
CA SER A 737 -12.69 47.15 4.67
C SER A 737 -14.14 46.97 4.13
N SER A 738 -14.81 45.95 4.69
CA SER A 738 -16.05 46.08 5.50
C SER A 738 -17.44 46.30 4.87
N LEU A 739 -18.42 45.76 5.63
CA LEU A 739 -19.85 46.08 5.77
C LEU A 739 -20.91 45.30 4.96
N THR A 740 -21.67 44.54 5.76
CA THR A 740 -23.12 44.24 5.70
C THR A 740 -23.70 43.52 4.48
N GLN A 741 -24.23 42.30 4.61
CA GLN A 741 -25.52 41.89 5.26
C GLN A 741 -26.78 42.16 4.43
N TYR A 742 -27.75 41.28 4.65
CA TYR A 742 -29.08 41.16 4.04
C TYR A 742 -29.11 40.52 2.64
N ASN A 743 -30.06 39.66 2.29
CA ASN A 743 -30.92 38.67 2.96
C ASN A 743 -31.92 38.22 1.87
N LEU A 744 -32.42 36.99 1.96
CA LEU A 744 -33.72 36.53 1.45
C LEU A 744 -34.03 36.75 -0.06
N THR A 745 -33.90 35.72 -0.89
CA THR A 745 -34.97 34.74 -1.26
C THR A 745 -36.01 35.26 -2.26
N THR A 746 -36.04 34.59 -3.42
CA THR A 746 -37.22 34.26 -4.25
C THR A 746 -38.33 35.30 -4.45
N PHE A 747 -38.57 35.65 -5.71
CA PHE A 747 -39.87 35.33 -6.29
C PHE A 747 -39.75 34.87 -7.75
N THR A 748 -40.67 34.02 -8.16
CA THR A 748 -40.73 33.38 -9.47
C THR A 748 -41.72 34.08 -10.42
N SER A 749 -41.59 33.74 -11.71
CA SER A 749 -42.67 33.56 -12.70
C SER A 749 -43.09 34.71 -13.63
N PHE A 750 -43.53 34.26 -14.82
CA PHE A 750 -44.13 34.96 -15.97
C PHE A 750 -43.24 35.90 -16.81
N SER A 751 -43.31 35.91 -18.14
CA SER A 751 -43.72 34.88 -19.13
C SER A 751 -43.38 35.35 -20.55
N SER A 752 -43.39 34.41 -21.51
CA SER A 752 -43.53 34.63 -22.97
C SER A 752 -42.56 35.62 -23.66
N THR A 753 -41.57 35.08 -24.36
CA THR A 753 -41.67 34.85 -25.83
C THR A 753 -40.81 33.66 -26.22
#